data_AF-A0A139R6Y2-F1
#
_entry.id   AF-A0A139R6Y2-F1
#
_cell.length_a   1.000
_cell.length_b   1.000
_cell.length_c   1.000
_cell.angle_alpha   90.00
_cell.angle_beta   90.00
_cell.angle_gamma   90.00
#
_symmetry.space_group_name_H-M   'P 1'
#
loop_
_entity.id
_entity.type
_entity.pdbx_description
1 polymer ?
#
loop_
_entity_poly.entity_id
_entity_poly.type
_entity_poly.pdbx_seq_one_letter_code
_entity_poly.pdbx_strand_id
1 'polypeptide(L)'
;MLKGIATSVDDKMMYFDDQTGVGQPADHPEFNPETEPVPDDNIKHNAAHGTTPADFDSMAGYLTADTWYRPTDILENGETWRESQPTEFRPLLATWWPTKQTQADYVNYMNHALDMSNASVSAADSEATLTAATDAIQAAVEHQITVRQSTAWLRELMAAFVVTQPQWNKTSEDVNDDHLQGGALTFENNGDTDANSDYRLMNRTPTNQTGERLYHIDDSLGGYELLLANDVDNSNPQVQAEQLNWLYYLMHFGDITADDPDANFDAIRIDAVDNVDADLLQLAAQYFRDAYGMATTDATSNKHLSILEDWSHNDPAYMQAHGNDQLTMDDYMHTQLIWSLTKPEAQRGTMARFMDFYLTNRANDDTENTAQPSYSFVRAHDSEVQTVIAEIVTKLHPEAGNGLMPTEEQMAEAFKIYNADQKKAVKTYTHYNMPSAYAMLLTNKDVIPRIYYGDLYTDDGQFMATKSPYFDAISAMLQARTKYVAGGQTMAVDQHDVLTSVRFGKGAMTASDLGNAETRTEGVGLIISNNPKLQLGQQDNVVLHMGLAHANQAFRAVVLTTATGLTIYNDDDAPIRYTDNKGDLIFNNHDVYGVLNPQVSGFLAMWVPTGAPANQDARSTASTNSSTDGSAYHSNAALDSQVIFESFSNFQAMPTSHDTYTNVVLANHADQLHDWGITSVQLAPQYRSSTDGTFLDAIIQNGYAFTDRYDLGFGTPTKYGDDTDLRNVIKALHANGMQVMADFVPDQLYTLPGKELVQVTRTNNMGEPDTHSDIQHILYVTSTRGGGEYQKQYGGEFLERLRALYPDLFTTRQISTGQTIDDSVKIKEWSAKYLNGTAIQGRGAGYVLRDNGTNAYYKVTANDGNVNLPKQLLGQPVMTGFYHEADGYHFETLSGTSAKDAFIMGDDGALYYFDDQGVMVTGKQRVHQDQYFFLPNGIALTDAFVQSADGQRQYYDKTGRLVINQYVTDHQANAFRVDADGNVVRNQALTVDGHEQYFGTNGVQAKAVLIRTDDNQARYYEANSGNLVKQQFILDTDGHWLYADAAGDLVRGQITVGQDTLYFDDNNHQVKDDFVYDTNGVHYFNGTTGAEIKQDYAFHDGKWYYFDDLGRMVTGLQRINGEYRYFDANGVQLKGGTVTDPLTHQTYTFDAQTGVGTLVTF
;
A
#
# COMPACT_ATOMS: atom_id res chain seq x y z
N MET A 1 13.73 15.16 -36.27
CA MET A 1 14.46 16.25 -35.59
C MET A 1 15.15 15.61 -34.41
N LEU A 2 16.46 15.80 -34.26
CA LEU A 2 17.22 15.30 -33.12
C LEU A 2 16.95 16.25 -31.94
N LYS A 3 16.58 15.72 -30.78
CA LYS A 3 16.31 16.45 -29.54
C LYS A 3 16.85 15.62 -28.37
N GLY A 4 17.38 16.28 -27.34
CA GLY A 4 17.92 15.61 -26.16
C GLY A 4 19.03 14.62 -26.53
N ILE A 5 19.96 15.02 -27.41
CA ILE A 5 21.01 14.13 -27.89
C ILE A 5 22.33 14.84 -28.17
N ALA A 6 23.43 14.27 -27.66
CA ALA A 6 24.79 14.62 -28.02
C ALA A 6 25.33 13.65 -29.09
N THR A 7 25.88 14.17 -30.18
CA THR A 7 26.46 13.35 -31.26
C THR A 7 27.53 14.11 -32.04
N SER A 8 28.40 13.36 -32.72
CA SER A 8 29.44 13.95 -33.57
C SER A 8 28.87 14.35 -34.93
N VAL A 9 29.06 15.62 -35.33
CA VAL A 9 28.75 16.16 -36.66
C VAL A 9 30.02 16.81 -37.21
N ASP A 10 30.51 16.34 -38.36
CA ASP A 10 31.77 16.80 -38.97
C ASP A 10 32.97 16.78 -37.99
N ASP A 11 33.13 15.66 -37.26
CA ASP A 11 34.18 15.43 -36.23
C ASP A 11 34.12 16.39 -35.03
N LYS A 12 33.01 17.09 -34.82
CA LYS A 12 32.75 17.93 -33.66
C LYS A 12 31.57 17.42 -32.84
N MET A 13 31.73 17.38 -31.51
CA MET A 13 30.61 17.04 -30.63
C MET A 13 29.60 18.20 -30.63
N MET A 14 28.37 17.87 -31.00
CA MET A 14 27.22 18.79 -30.96
C MET A 14 26.22 18.28 -29.93
N TYR A 15 25.69 19.17 -29.11
CA TYR A 15 24.53 18.90 -28.25
C TYR A 15 23.28 19.53 -28.86
N PHE A 16 22.23 18.74 -29.06
CA PHE A 16 20.93 19.19 -29.54
C PHE A 16 19.97 19.24 -28.37
N ASP A 17 19.49 20.44 -28.02
CA ASP A 17 18.63 20.62 -26.86
C ASP A 17 17.31 19.85 -26.97
N ASP A 18 16.76 19.52 -25.81
CA ASP A 18 15.54 18.75 -25.64
C ASP A 18 14.28 19.49 -26.12
N GLN A 19 14.22 20.82 -25.96
CA GLN A 19 13.02 21.61 -26.27
C GLN A 19 12.88 21.91 -27.76
N THR A 20 13.93 22.44 -28.37
CA THR A 20 13.94 23.01 -29.72
C THR A 20 14.70 22.17 -30.73
N GLY A 21 15.66 21.34 -30.30
CA GLY A 21 16.53 20.55 -31.17
C GLY A 21 17.54 21.38 -31.94
N VAL A 22 17.86 22.59 -31.44
CA VAL A 22 18.92 23.45 -31.95
C VAL A 22 20.26 22.89 -31.46
N GLY A 23 21.12 22.54 -32.41
CA GLY A 23 22.45 22.01 -32.11
C GLY A 23 23.45 23.12 -31.78
N GLN A 24 24.16 22.99 -30.66
CA GLN A 24 25.28 23.84 -30.28
C GLN A 24 26.60 23.04 -30.21
N PRO A 25 27.72 23.61 -30.68
CA PRO A 25 29.04 23.01 -30.49
C PRO A 25 29.37 22.92 -29.00
N ALA A 26 29.80 21.75 -28.54
CA ALA A 26 30.17 21.53 -27.14
C ALA A 26 31.70 21.61 -26.91
N ASP A 27 32.42 22.33 -27.77
CA ASP A 27 33.89 22.45 -27.77
C ASP A 27 34.42 23.73 -27.08
N HIS A 28 33.53 24.62 -26.63
CA HIS A 28 33.88 25.89 -25.98
C HIS A 28 33.29 25.97 -24.57
N PRO A 29 34.06 26.41 -23.56
CA PRO A 29 33.54 26.68 -22.21
C PRO A 29 32.42 27.73 -22.26
N GLU A 30 31.37 27.51 -21.47
CA GLU A 30 30.23 28.43 -21.34
C GLU A 30 30.33 29.33 -20.08
N PHE A 31 31.39 29.15 -19.29
CA PHE A 31 31.68 29.90 -18.07
C PHE A 31 32.83 30.91 -18.24
N ASN A 32 32.93 31.87 -17.31
CA ASN A 32 34.07 32.80 -17.22
C ASN A 32 35.30 32.08 -16.62
N PRO A 33 36.43 31.96 -17.33
CA PRO A 33 37.61 31.22 -16.89
C PRO A 33 38.56 32.04 -15.99
N GLU A 34 38.07 33.10 -15.35
CA GLU A 34 38.83 33.91 -14.40
C GLU A 34 38.06 34.01 -13.08
N THR A 35 38.74 33.73 -11.97
CA THR A 35 38.17 33.94 -10.63
C THR A 35 37.87 35.42 -10.39
N GLU A 36 36.77 35.72 -9.71
CA GLU A 36 36.44 37.06 -9.25
C GLU A 36 36.66 37.22 -7.74
N PRO A 37 37.08 38.42 -7.26
CA PRO A 37 37.19 38.70 -5.84
C PRO A 37 35.80 38.95 -5.23
N VAL A 38 35.54 38.33 -4.07
CA VAL A 38 34.41 38.71 -3.22
C VAL A 38 34.78 40.01 -2.50
N PRO A 39 34.01 41.11 -2.64
CA PRO A 39 34.30 42.38 -1.95
C PRO A 39 34.45 42.20 -0.43
N ASP A 40 35.45 42.87 0.16
CA ASP A 40 35.90 42.61 1.53
C ASP A 40 35.73 43.80 2.49
N ASP A 41 35.02 44.87 2.08
CA ASP A 41 34.84 46.10 2.85
C ASP A 41 34.25 45.84 4.26
N ASN A 42 33.26 44.95 4.36
CA ASN A 42 32.59 44.59 5.62
C ASN A 42 33.08 43.26 6.23
N ILE A 43 34.00 42.54 5.59
CA ILE A 43 34.33 41.15 5.95
C ILE A 43 34.87 41.01 7.37
N LYS A 44 35.62 42.01 7.87
CA LYS A 44 36.20 41.99 9.22
C LYS A 44 35.17 42.26 10.30
N HIS A 45 34.14 43.06 9.97
CA HIS A 45 33.03 43.34 10.87
C HIS A 45 32.10 42.11 10.98
N ASN A 46 31.83 41.48 9.84
CA ASN A 46 30.98 40.30 9.73
C ASN A 46 31.69 38.98 10.07
N ALA A 47 33.01 38.95 10.23
CA ALA A 47 33.73 37.77 10.72
C ALA A 47 33.16 37.30 12.06
N ALA A 48 33.15 36.00 12.31
CA ALA A 48 32.70 35.45 13.59
C ALA A 48 33.56 35.99 14.74
N HIS A 49 32.91 36.42 15.82
CA HIS A 49 33.59 36.96 17.01
C HIS A 49 34.58 35.95 17.61
N GLY A 50 34.23 34.66 17.54
CA GLY A 50 35.10 33.54 17.91
C GLY A 50 34.73 32.29 17.11
N THR A 51 35.57 31.25 17.20
CA THR A 51 35.42 30.00 16.44
C THR A 51 34.97 28.83 17.31
N THR A 52 34.27 29.13 18.41
CA THR A 52 33.82 28.13 19.38
C THR A 52 32.29 28.03 19.35
N PRO A 53 31.69 26.92 19.83
CA PRO A 53 30.23 26.81 19.92
C PRO A 53 29.52 27.93 20.69
N ALA A 54 30.22 28.71 21.54
CA ALA A 54 29.63 29.84 22.24
C ALA A 54 29.22 31.00 21.32
N ASP A 55 29.81 31.08 20.12
CA ASP A 55 29.54 32.13 19.13
C ASP A 55 28.66 31.62 17.97
N PHE A 56 28.13 30.38 18.05
CA PHE A 56 27.27 29.76 17.02
C PHE A 56 26.11 28.97 17.63
N ASP A 57 24.90 29.17 17.10
CA ASP A 57 23.71 28.36 17.33
C ASP A 57 23.81 27.06 16.50
N SER A 58 24.78 26.22 16.87
CA SER A 58 25.20 25.02 16.14
C SER A 58 24.57 23.74 16.69
N MET A 59 24.45 22.70 15.85
CA MET A 59 23.96 21.38 16.25
C MET A 59 25.15 20.42 16.45
N ALA A 60 25.45 20.07 17.71
CA ALA A 60 26.64 19.28 18.05
C ALA A 60 27.96 19.86 17.46
N GLY A 61 28.02 21.20 17.34
CA GLY A 61 29.14 21.91 16.72
C GLY A 61 29.04 22.07 15.20
N TYR A 62 28.15 21.36 14.52
CA TYR A 62 27.93 21.49 13.08
C TYR A 62 27.05 22.68 12.76
N LEU A 63 27.34 23.33 11.63
CA LEU A 63 26.52 24.43 11.13
C LEU A 63 25.39 23.90 10.25
N THR A 64 24.23 24.54 10.34
CA THR A 64 23.01 24.25 9.59
C THR A 64 22.56 25.47 8.80
N ALA A 65 21.69 25.31 7.81
CA ALA A 65 21.14 26.42 7.04
C ALA A 65 20.45 27.50 7.91
N ASP A 66 19.89 27.11 9.05
CA ASP A 66 19.26 28.01 10.03
C ASP A 66 20.19 28.44 11.18
N THR A 67 21.50 28.17 11.09
CA THR A 67 22.47 28.61 12.09
C THR A 67 22.50 30.13 12.19
N TRP A 68 22.51 30.61 13.42
CA TRP A 68 22.84 31.99 13.75
C TRP A 68 24.23 32.03 14.40
N TYR A 69 24.98 33.09 14.17
CA TYR A 69 26.31 33.26 14.76
C TYR A 69 26.48 34.67 15.33
N ARG A 70 27.49 34.87 16.17
CA ARG A 70 27.87 36.17 16.69
C ARG A 70 28.94 36.80 15.79
N PRO A 71 28.63 37.85 15.02
CA PRO A 71 29.65 38.59 14.28
C PRO A 71 30.54 39.40 15.22
N THR A 72 31.71 39.84 14.74
CA THR A 72 32.65 40.67 15.51
C THR A 72 32.01 42.01 15.87
N ASP A 73 31.37 42.64 14.88
CA ASP A 73 30.67 43.91 15.03
C ASP A 73 29.21 43.81 14.55
N ILE A 74 28.37 44.73 15.05
CA ILE A 74 26.98 44.95 14.63
C ILE A 74 26.89 46.31 13.95
N LEU A 75 26.26 46.36 12.78
CA LEU A 75 25.95 47.61 12.07
C LEU A 75 24.71 48.24 12.70
N GLU A 76 24.86 48.89 13.85
CA GLU A 76 23.76 49.44 14.62
C GLU A 76 22.93 50.44 13.79
N ASN A 77 21.61 50.21 13.76
CA ASN A 77 20.63 50.97 12.95
C ASN A 77 20.93 51.01 11.44
N GLY A 78 21.81 50.15 10.93
CA GLY A 78 22.26 50.19 9.53
C GLY A 78 23.29 51.29 9.23
N GLU A 79 23.85 51.96 10.25
CA GLU A 79 24.65 53.17 10.06
C GLU A 79 26.06 53.09 10.69
N THR A 80 26.19 52.53 11.90
CA THR A 80 27.44 52.58 12.66
C THR A 80 27.84 51.22 13.21
N TRP A 81 29.05 50.76 12.86
CA TRP A 81 29.63 49.56 13.42
C TRP A 81 30.02 49.73 14.89
N ARG A 82 29.66 48.75 15.71
CA ARG A 82 30.11 48.61 17.10
C ARG A 82 30.35 47.15 17.45
N GLU A 83 31.19 46.89 18.45
CA GLU A 83 31.44 45.54 18.94
C GLU A 83 30.15 44.83 19.37
N SER A 84 30.00 43.56 19.00
CA SER A 84 28.84 42.75 19.35
C SER A 84 28.85 42.31 20.82
N GLN A 85 27.68 42.12 21.41
CA GLN A 85 27.52 41.51 22.74
C GLN A 85 27.27 40.00 22.64
N PRO A 86 27.52 39.21 23.70
CA PRO A 86 27.37 37.74 23.67
C PRO A 86 25.99 37.21 23.28
N THR A 87 24.94 38.02 23.33
CA THR A 87 23.57 37.63 22.95
C THR A 87 23.15 38.13 21.57
N GLU A 88 24.02 38.86 20.87
CA GLU A 88 23.71 39.51 19.60
C GLU A 88 24.08 38.63 18.42
N PHE A 89 23.24 37.63 18.18
CA PHE A 89 23.38 36.71 17.05
C PHE A 89 22.72 37.27 15.78
N ARG A 90 23.23 36.87 14.62
CA ARG A 90 22.68 37.12 13.28
C ARG A 90 22.64 35.83 12.46
N PRO A 91 21.70 35.71 11.50
CA PRO A 91 21.64 34.52 10.65
C PRO A 91 22.92 34.41 9.82
N LEU A 92 23.48 33.21 9.73
CA LEU A 92 24.69 32.95 8.94
C LEU A 92 24.49 33.34 7.46
N LEU A 93 23.30 33.05 6.93
CA LEU A 93 22.89 33.37 5.57
C LEU A 93 22.67 34.88 5.30
N ALA A 94 22.95 35.77 6.26
CA ALA A 94 23.05 37.21 5.97
C ALA A 94 24.45 37.63 5.49
N THR A 95 25.46 36.78 5.66
CA THR A 95 26.86 37.13 5.44
C THR A 95 27.66 36.08 4.68
N TRP A 96 27.13 34.87 4.54
CA TRP A 96 27.76 33.78 3.80
C TRP A 96 26.72 32.87 3.16
N TRP A 97 27.04 32.31 1.99
CA TRP A 97 26.20 31.37 1.24
C TRP A 97 27.05 30.25 0.63
N PRO A 98 26.48 29.03 0.46
CA PRO A 98 27.21 27.90 -0.12
C PRO A 98 27.46 28.05 -1.63
N THR A 99 26.59 28.77 -2.35
CA THR A 99 26.68 29.01 -3.80
C THR A 99 26.17 30.41 -4.15
N LYS A 100 26.58 30.93 -5.31
CA LYS A 100 26.08 32.21 -5.84
C LYS A 100 24.57 32.17 -6.10
N GLN A 101 24.05 31.00 -6.49
CA GLN A 101 22.61 30.81 -6.65
C GLN A 101 21.86 31.04 -5.33
N THR A 102 22.31 30.42 -4.22
CA THR A 102 21.68 30.64 -2.90
C THR A 102 21.82 32.09 -2.42
N GLN A 103 22.92 32.77 -2.74
CA GLN A 103 23.10 34.20 -2.45
C GLN A 103 22.13 35.07 -3.25
N ALA A 104 21.99 34.82 -4.56
CA ALA A 104 21.04 35.54 -5.41
C ALA A 104 19.59 35.31 -4.95
N ASP A 105 19.24 34.08 -4.59
CA ASP A 105 17.93 33.73 -4.05
C ASP A 105 17.65 34.45 -2.72
N TYR A 106 18.65 34.52 -1.83
CA TYR A 106 18.57 35.30 -0.60
C TYR A 106 18.32 36.78 -0.89
N VAL A 107 19.09 37.38 -1.81
CA VAL A 107 18.93 38.79 -2.18
C VAL A 107 17.53 39.06 -2.71
N ASN A 108 17.05 38.24 -3.64
CA ASN A 108 15.71 38.36 -4.22
C ASN A 108 14.62 38.22 -3.16
N TYR A 109 14.74 37.21 -2.29
CA TYR A 109 13.77 36.95 -1.23
C TYR A 109 13.70 38.11 -0.22
N MET A 110 14.86 38.59 0.25
CA MET A 110 14.95 39.65 1.24
C MET A 110 14.55 41.01 0.67
N ASN A 111 14.91 41.33 -0.57
CA ASN A 111 14.46 42.56 -1.24
C ASN A 111 12.94 42.64 -1.31
N HIS A 112 12.29 41.52 -1.66
CA HIS A 112 10.83 41.43 -1.66
C HIS A 112 10.25 41.52 -0.25
N ALA A 113 10.80 40.77 0.71
CA ALA A 113 10.32 40.74 2.09
C ALA A 113 10.45 42.09 2.83
N LEU A 114 11.47 42.88 2.47
CA LEU A 114 11.76 44.20 3.07
C LEU A 114 11.27 45.38 2.22
N ASP A 115 10.63 45.13 1.08
CA ASP A 115 10.18 46.15 0.11
C ASP A 115 11.31 47.13 -0.31
N MET A 116 12.49 46.58 -0.57
CA MET A 116 13.70 47.37 -0.89
C MET A 116 13.88 47.60 -2.38
N SER A 117 13.62 46.58 -3.20
CA SER A 117 13.86 46.58 -4.64
C SER A 117 13.00 45.54 -5.34
N ASN A 118 12.60 45.85 -6.58
CA ASN A 118 11.94 44.90 -7.49
C ASN A 118 12.88 44.37 -8.59
N ALA A 119 14.15 44.79 -8.60
CA ALA A 119 15.14 44.29 -9.53
C ALA A 119 15.64 42.91 -9.06
N SER A 120 15.47 41.89 -9.89
CA SER A 120 15.98 40.54 -9.64
C SER A 120 17.45 40.42 -10.01
N VAL A 121 18.21 39.72 -9.18
CA VAL A 121 19.58 39.25 -9.47
C VAL A 121 19.60 37.75 -9.74
N SER A 122 20.67 37.23 -10.32
CA SER A 122 20.89 35.78 -10.52
C SER A 122 22.35 35.38 -10.24
N ALA A 123 22.64 34.07 -10.25
CA ALA A 123 24.00 33.56 -10.11
C ALA A 123 24.97 34.08 -11.19
N ALA A 124 24.46 34.52 -12.34
CA ALA A 124 25.26 35.08 -13.42
C ALA A 124 25.72 36.53 -13.16
N ASP A 125 25.14 37.23 -12.17
CA ASP A 125 25.64 38.53 -11.75
C ASP A 125 27.00 38.40 -11.03
N SER A 126 27.86 39.42 -11.15
CA SER A 126 29.17 39.42 -10.49
C SER A 126 29.05 39.50 -8.97
N GLU A 127 30.04 38.96 -8.25
CA GLU A 127 30.11 39.05 -6.79
C GLU A 127 30.07 40.48 -6.25
N ALA A 128 30.59 41.45 -7.02
CA ALA A 128 30.49 42.87 -6.68
C ALA A 128 29.04 43.37 -6.61
N THR A 129 28.18 42.90 -7.53
CA THR A 129 26.75 43.24 -7.58
C THR A 129 25.98 42.55 -6.46
N LEU A 130 26.21 41.25 -6.28
CA LEU A 130 25.55 40.45 -5.24
C LEU A 130 25.91 40.96 -3.84
N THR A 131 27.19 41.21 -3.58
CA THR A 131 27.68 41.71 -2.28
C THR A 131 27.14 43.11 -1.96
N ALA A 132 27.09 44.02 -2.95
CA ALA A 132 26.50 45.35 -2.75
C ALA A 132 25.00 45.28 -2.38
N ALA A 133 24.27 44.32 -2.96
CA ALA A 133 22.87 44.10 -2.61
C ALA A 133 22.73 43.51 -1.19
N THR A 134 23.58 42.54 -0.81
CA THR A 134 23.56 41.96 0.53
C THR A 134 23.95 42.95 1.62
N ASP A 135 24.91 43.85 1.35
CA ASP A 135 25.29 44.94 2.27
C ASP A 135 24.12 45.91 2.51
N ALA A 136 23.39 46.27 1.45
CA ALA A 136 22.19 47.10 1.57
C ALA A 136 21.10 46.39 2.40
N ILE A 137 20.89 45.09 2.16
CA ILE A 137 19.95 44.26 2.93
C ILE A 137 20.37 44.20 4.40
N GLN A 138 21.65 44.00 4.70
CA GLN A 138 22.17 43.99 6.06
C GLN A 138 21.83 45.31 6.78
N ALA A 139 22.10 46.46 6.15
CA ALA A 139 21.76 47.75 6.73
C ALA A 139 20.24 47.90 7.00
N ALA A 140 19.40 47.45 6.07
CA ALA A 140 17.95 47.49 6.24
C ALA A 140 17.44 46.55 7.34
N VAL A 141 17.99 45.33 7.43
CA VAL A 141 17.69 44.37 8.49
C VAL A 141 18.04 44.97 9.86
N GLU A 142 19.23 45.57 10.00
CA GLU A 142 19.66 46.16 11.27
C GLU A 142 18.83 47.39 11.66
N HIS A 143 18.41 48.19 10.67
CA HIS A 143 17.43 49.25 10.89
C HIS A 143 16.10 48.67 11.41
N GLN A 144 15.59 47.60 10.80
CA GLN A 144 14.35 46.95 11.25
C GLN A 144 14.48 46.32 12.63
N ILE A 145 15.62 45.71 12.97
CA ILE A 145 15.90 45.21 14.33
C ILE A 145 15.87 46.37 15.33
N THR A 146 16.45 47.51 14.98
CA THR A 146 16.41 48.72 15.82
C THR A 146 14.99 49.26 15.98
N VAL A 147 14.19 49.30 14.92
CA VAL A 147 12.79 49.76 14.96
C VAL A 147 11.91 48.81 15.77
N ARG A 148 12.08 47.50 15.58
CA ARG A 148 11.22 46.46 16.19
C ARG A 148 11.71 46.00 17.57
N GLN A 149 12.94 46.35 17.94
CA GLN A 149 13.61 45.93 19.18
C GLN A 149 13.59 44.40 19.37
N SER A 150 13.69 43.64 18.26
CA SER A 150 13.59 42.18 18.26
C SER A 150 14.17 41.58 16.97
N THR A 151 14.67 40.34 17.08
CA THR A 151 15.12 39.49 15.97
C THR A 151 14.17 38.33 15.67
N ALA A 152 13.07 38.18 16.42
CA ALA A 152 12.13 37.06 16.24
C ALA A 152 11.52 37.02 14.83
N TRP A 153 11.11 38.18 14.30
CA TRP A 153 10.60 38.31 12.94
C TRP A 153 11.60 37.85 11.88
N LEU A 154 12.91 38.06 12.13
CA LEU A 154 13.96 37.66 11.22
C LEU A 154 14.20 36.14 11.30
N ARG A 155 14.04 35.52 12.47
CA ARG A 155 14.09 34.05 12.59
C ARG A 155 12.99 33.38 11.79
N GLU A 156 11.76 33.88 11.88
CA GLU A 156 10.62 33.38 11.08
C GLU A 156 10.87 33.58 9.58
N LEU A 157 11.34 34.77 9.18
CA LEU A 157 11.63 35.08 7.79
C LEU A 157 12.74 34.19 7.20
N MET A 158 13.82 33.97 7.95
CA MET A 158 14.93 33.13 7.51
C MET A 158 14.52 31.65 7.45
N ALA A 159 13.72 31.15 8.40
CA ALA A 159 13.19 29.80 8.33
C ALA A 159 12.32 29.59 7.08
N ALA A 160 11.50 30.59 6.74
CA ALA A 160 10.68 30.58 5.53
C ALA A 160 11.52 30.65 4.24
N PHE A 161 12.66 31.35 4.24
CA PHE A 161 13.61 31.33 3.13
C PHE A 161 14.29 29.97 2.96
N VAL A 162 14.74 29.35 4.06
CA VAL A 162 15.48 28.08 4.02
C VAL A 162 14.66 26.99 3.32
N VAL A 163 13.37 26.87 3.62
CA VAL A 163 12.51 25.84 3.02
C VAL A 163 12.25 26.04 1.52
N THR A 164 12.53 27.22 0.95
CA THR A 164 12.41 27.44 -0.51
C THR A 164 13.60 26.88 -1.28
N GLN A 165 14.70 26.54 -0.61
CA GLN A 165 15.94 26.13 -1.26
C GLN A 165 15.92 24.60 -1.51
N PRO A 166 16.13 24.13 -2.76
CA PRO A 166 16.03 22.70 -3.10
C PRO A 166 16.90 21.78 -2.22
N GLN A 167 18.11 22.21 -1.90
CA GLN A 167 19.05 21.46 -1.06
C GLN A 167 18.69 21.42 0.43
N TRP A 168 17.74 22.25 0.86
CA TRP A 168 17.26 22.37 2.26
C TRP A 168 15.76 22.05 2.38
N ASN A 169 15.26 21.22 1.47
CA ASN A 169 13.91 20.68 1.54
C ASN A 169 13.84 19.28 0.91
N LYS A 170 12.64 18.69 0.94
CA LYS A 170 12.36 17.34 0.41
C LYS A 170 12.76 17.08 -1.05
N THR A 171 12.96 18.11 -1.88
CA THR A 171 13.34 17.89 -3.28
C THR A 171 14.73 17.27 -3.44
N SER A 172 15.58 17.36 -2.40
CA SER A 172 16.89 16.71 -2.34
C SER A 172 16.89 15.40 -1.54
N GLU A 173 15.72 14.84 -1.22
CA GLU A 173 15.58 13.62 -0.42
C GLU A 173 15.04 12.42 -1.22
N ASP A 174 15.06 12.52 -2.55
CA ASP A 174 14.69 11.44 -3.47
C ASP A 174 13.29 10.86 -3.19
N VAL A 175 12.27 11.72 -3.21
CA VAL A 175 10.88 11.34 -2.92
C VAL A 175 10.36 10.32 -3.95
N ASN A 176 9.91 9.16 -3.49
CA ASN A 176 9.36 8.08 -4.33
C ASN A 176 8.23 7.31 -3.61
N ASP A 177 7.73 6.22 -4.19
CA ASP A 177 6.67 5.37 -3.63
C ASP A 177 7.18 4.09 -2.93
N ASP A 178 8.47 4.04 -2.56
CA ASP A 178 9.10 2.89 -1.89
C ASP A 178 8.85 2.82 -0.37
N HIS A 179 8.08 3.78 0.16
CA HIS A 179 7.68 3.92 1.54
C HIS A 179 6.39 4.77 1.61
N LEU A 180 5.51 4.53 2.59
CA LEU A 180 4.18 5.16 2.67
C LEU A 180 4.19 6.69 2.73
N GLN A 181 5.29 7.28 3.21
CA GLN A 181 5.49 8.73 3.36
C GLN A 181 6.53 9.32 2.40
N GLY A 182 6.76 8.68 1.26
CA GLY A 182 7.58 9.26 0.19
C GLY A 182 9.06 8.88 0.23
N GLY A 183 9.47 8.03 1.18
CA GLY A 183 10.85 7.59 1.38
C GLY A 183 11.21 7.41 2.86
N ALA A 184 12.31 6.69 3.12
CA ALA A 184 12.83 6.47 4.47
C ALA A 184 14.34 6.72 4.60
N LEU A 185 14.79 7.02 5.81
CA LEU A 185 16.18 7.24 6.21
C LEU A 185 16.54 6.28 7.33
N THR A 186 17.55 5.43 7.14
CA THR A 186 18.08 4.58 8.21
C THR A 186 19.17 5.29 8.99
N PHE A 187 19.23 5.03 10.31
CA PHE A 187 20.22 5.64 11.20
C PHE A 187 21.48 4.80 11.29
N GLU A 188 22.62 5.47 11.23
CA GLU A 188 23.94 4.85 11.26
C GLU A 188 24.75 5.28 12.47
N ASN A 189 25.77 4.49 12.81
CA ASN A 189 26.68 4.84 13.88
C ASN A 189 27.76 5.83 13.40
N ASN A 190 27.92 6.92 14.14
CA ASN A 190 28.87 7.99 13.88
C ASN A 190 29.57 8.45 15.17
N GLY A 191 30.88 8.68 15.11
CA GLY A 191 31.66 9.13 16.29
C GLY A 191 31.35 10.56 16.77
N ASP A 192 30.66 11.36 15.96
CA ASP A 192 30.33 12.76 16.23
C ASP A 192 28.89 12.96 16.74
N THR A 193 28.08 11.90 16.82
CA THR A 193 26.69 11.95 17.30
C THR A 193 26.49 11.04 18.52
N ASP A 194 25.46 11.29 19.33
CA ASP A 194 25.04 10.41 20.43
C ASP A 194 23.94 9.42 20.02
N ALA A 195 23.66 9.33 18.71
CA ALA A 195 22.63 8.50 18.11
C ALA A 195 23.08 7.04 17.86
N ASN A 196 24.19 6.59 18.44
CA ASN A 196 24.74 5.26 18.16
C ASN A 196 23.92 4.14 18.82
N SER A 197 23.69 3.05 18.10
CA SER A 197 23.07 1.80 18.59
C SER A 197 23.93 0.60 18.20
N ASP A 198 24.11 -0.34 19.13
CA ASP A 198 24.71 -1.66 18.83
C ASP A 198 23.69 -2.62 18.17
N TYR A 199 22.45 -2.16 17.97
CA TYR A 199 21.30 -2.91 17.46
C TYR A 199 20.86 -2.35 16.10
N ARG A 200 19.55 -2.19 15.85
CA ARG A 200 18.94 -1.96 14.52
C ARG A 200 18.94 -3.19 13.61
N LEU A 201 18.54 -4.32 14.19
CA LEU A 201 18.29 -5.54 13.43
C LEU A 201 16.94 -5.40 12.75
N MET A 202 16.94 -4.91 11.51
CA MET A 202 15.71 -4.71 10.73
C MET A 202 15.18 -6.02 10.14
N ASN A 203 13.88 -6.04 9.84
CA ASN A 203 13.10 -7.10 9.21
C ASN A 203 13.11 -8.40 10.04
N ARG A 204 12.95 -8.30 11.36
CA ARG A 204 12.85 -9.44 12.29
C ARG A 204 11.41 -9.87 12.56
N THR A 205 10.62 -9.90 11.49
CA THR A 205 9.24 -10.39 11.45
C THR A 205 9.12 -11.84 11.95
N PRO A 206 7.91 -12.35 12.23
CA PRO A 206 7.73 -13.76 12.60
C PRO A 206 8.38 -14.74 11.61
N THR A 207 8.30 -14.42 10.31
CA THR A 207 8.88 -15.21 9.23
C THR A 207 10.42 -15.22 9.23
N ASN A 208 11.05 -14.09 9.63
CA ASN A 208 12.49 -13.85 9.51
C ASN A 208 13.17 -13.47 10.84
N GLN A 209 12.61 -13.89 11.97
CA GLN A 209 13.02 -13.46 13.31
C GLN A 209 14.51 -13.70 13.61
N THR A 210 15.08 -14.81 13.14
CA THR A 210 16.50 -15.15 13.32
C THR A 210 17.43 -14.42 12.33
N GLY A 211 16.88 -13.63 11.41
CA GLY A 211 17.58 -13.13 10.23
C GLY A 211 17.67 -14.13 9.08
N GLU A 212 17.06 -15.31 9.22
CA GLU A 212 16.86 -16.27 8.14
C GLU A 212 15.37 -16.61 8.02
N ARG A 213 14.86 -16.72 6.79
CA ARG A 213 13.46 -17.08 6.52
C ARG A 213 13.18 -18.52 6.99
N LEU A 214 12.34 -18.70 8.00
CA LEU A 214 12.03 -20.02 8.59
C LEU A 214 10.70 -20.63 8.09
N TYR A 215 9.80 -19.80 7.58
CA TYR A 215 8.48 -20.19 7.09
C TYR A 215 8.37 -19.91 5.59
N HIS A 216 7.65 -20.76 4.86
CA HIS A 216 7.70 -20.85 3.39
C HIS A 216 6.32 -21.14 2.75
N ILE A 217 5.23 -20.78 3.42
CA ILE A 217 3.88 -20.83 2.84
C ILE A 217 3.81 -19.83 1.67
N ASP A 218 4.44 -18.67 1.83
CA ASP A 218 4.78 -17.74 0.75
C ASP A 218 6.28 -17.42 0.72
N ASP A 219 6.71 -16.65 -0.29
CA ASP A 219 8.12 -16.32 -0.52
C ASP A 219 8.58 -14.97 0.07
N SER A 220 7.74 -14.26 0.82
CA SER A 220 8.08 -12.98 1.43
C SER A 220 8.97 -13.13 2.68
N LEU A 221 9.39 -12.01 3.26
CA LEU A 221 9.96 -11.96 4.61
C LEU A 221 8.87 -11.74 5.68
N GLY A 222 7.59 -11.96 5.38
CA GLY A 222 6.48 -11.63 6.29
C GLY A 222 6.04 -10.16 6.20
N GLY A 223 7.00 -9.25 6.12
CA GLY A 223 6.75 -7.81 5.97
C GLY A 223 8.05 -7.02 5.79
N TYR A 224 8.07 -5.80 6.32
CA TYR A 224 9.14 -4.80 6.15
C TYR A 224 9.25 -3.90 7.38
N GLU A 225 10.45 -3.49 7.80
CA GLU A 225 10.60 -2.73 9.05
C GLU A 225 10.00 -1.31 8.97
N LEU A 226 10.47 -0.46 8.05
CA LEU A 226 10.14 0.97 8.08
C LEU A 226 8.73 1.21 7.52
N LEU A 227 7.75 1.35 8.41
CA LEU A 227 6.34 1.54 8.05
C LEU A 227 5.95 3.02 7.96
N LEU A 228 6.08 3.75 9.07
CA LEU A 228 5.64 5.13 9.23
C LEU A 228 6.48 5.90 10.26
N ALA A 229 6.58 7.21 10.09
CA ALA A 229 7.16 8.18 11.03
C ALA A 229 8.56 7.80 11.53
N ASN A 230 8.81 7.82 12.85
CA ASN A 230 10.09 7.42 13.44
C ASN A 230 9.97 5.98 13.93
N ASP A 231 10.74 5.10 13.30
CA ASP A 231 10.68 3.65 13.49
C ASP A 231 11.46 3.21 14.72
N VAL A 232 10.80 2.53 15.65
CA VAL A 232 11.36 2.12 16.94
C VAL A 232 12.22 0.87 16.80
N ASP A 233 13.46 0.92 17.30
CA ASP A 233 14.39 -0.22 17.27
C ASP A 233 13.98 -1.28 18.31
N ASN A 234 12.97 -2.09 17.96
CA ASN A 234 12.45 -3.16 18.80
C ASN A 234 13.40 -4.35 18.96
N SER A 235 14.52 -4.35 18.23
CA SER A 235 15.64 -5.28 18.44
C SER A 235 16.57 -4.87 19.58
N ASN A 236 16.44 -3.66 20.10
CA ASN A 236 17.26 -3.18 21.21
C ASN A 236 16.69 -3.68 22.56
N PRO A 237 17.46 -4.42 23.39
CA PRO A 237 17.00 -4.93 24.68
C PRO A 237 16.50 -3.88 25.67
N GLN A 238 16.97 -2.63 25.58
CA GLN A 238 16.46 -1.52 26.40
C GLN A 238 15.07 -1.07 25.95
N VAL A 239 14.85 -1.08 24.62
CA VAL A 239 13.55 -0.79 24.03
C VAL A 239 12.58 -1.94 24.34
N GLN A 240 12.99 -3.20 24.19
CA GLN A 240 12.18 -4.36 24.56
C GLN A 240 11.73 -4.33 26.04
N ALA A 241 12.62 -3.96 26.96
CA ALA A 241 12.26 -3.76 28.36
C ALA A 241 11.22 -2.64 28.50
N GLU A 242 11.42 -1.51 27.85
CA GLU A 242 10.47 -0.40 27.86
C GLU A 242 9.11 -0.76 27.23
N GLN A 243 9.07 -1.59 26.18
CA GLN A 243 7.82 -2.11 25.60
C GLN A 243 7.07 -2.98 26.62
N LEU A 244 7.79 -3.84 27.36
CA LEU A 244 7.21 -4.61 28.47
C LEU A 244 6.67 -3.69 29.60
N ASN A 245 7.36 -2.59 29.90
CA ASN A 245 6.89 -1.58 30.86
C ASN A 245 5.58 -0.94 30.41
N TRP A 246 5.47 -0.59 29.13
CA TRP A 246 4.27 0.00 28.56
C TRP A 246 3.10 -1.00 28.51
N LEU A 247 3.37 -2.25 28.15
CA LEU A 247 2.38 -3.33 28.23
C LEU A 247 1.81 -3.47 29.64
N TYR A 248 2.68 -3.50 30.66
CA TYR A 248 2.23 -3.53 32.06
C TYR A 248 1.40 -2.31 32.43
N TYR A 249 1.77 -1.12 31.96
CA TYR A 249 1.01 0.10 32.20
C TYR A 249 -0.42 0.01 31.65
N LEU A 250 -0.59 -0.48 30.40
CA LEU A 250 -1.91 -0.66 29.80
C LEU A 250 -2.74 -1.69 30.61
N MET A 251 -2.16 -2.85 30.92
CA MET A 251 -2.84 -3.92 31.66
C MET A 251 -3.16 -3.55 33.12
N HIS A 252 -2.58 -2.46 33.63
CA HIS A 252 -2.83 -1.93 34.97
C HIS A 252 -3.24 -0.44 34.93
N PHE A 253 -3.86 0.01 33.84
CA PHE A 253 -4.16 1.42 33.63
C PHE A 253 -5.01 2.02 34.76
N GLY A 254 -6.10 1.36 35.14
CA GLY A 254 -6.98 1.78 36.23
C GLY A 254 -6.29 1.78 37.59
N ASP A 255 -5.53 0.73 37.90
CA ASP A 255 -4.72 0.63 39.12
C ASP A 255 -3.71 1.79 39.23
N ILE A 256 -2.98 2.06 38.16
CA ILE A 256 -1.89 3.04 38.14
C ILE A 256 -2.43 4.46 38.19
N THR A 257 -3.49 4.74 37.44
CA THR A 257 -3.98 6.11 37.24
C THR A 257 -5.01 6.54 38.27
N ALA A 258 -5.73 5.60 38.88
CA ALA A 258 -6.84 5.89 39.78
C ALA A 258 -7.00 4.95 40.99
N ASP A 259 -6.10 3.98 41.20
CA ASP A 259 -6.25 2.91 42.21
C ASP A 259 -7.58 2.14 42.04
N ASP A 260 -7.95 1.87 40.78
CA ASP A 260 -9.22 1.25 40.37
C ASP A 260 -8.98 0.03 39.46
N PRO A 261 -8.82 -1.19 40.01
CA PRO A 261 -8.55 -2.40 39.24
C PRO A 261 -9.69 -2.80 38.29
N ASP A 262 -10.92 -2.36 38.55
CA ASP A 262 -12.06 -2.63 37.67
C ASP A 262 -11.97 -1.83 36.35
N ALA A 263 -11.01 -0.91 36.23
CA ALA A 263 -10.76 -0.08 35.05
C ALA A 263 -9.45 -0.44 34.32
N ASN A 264 -8.95 -1.66 34.49
CA ASN A 264 -7.81 -2.19 33.74
C ASN A 264 -8.24 -2.80 32.40
N PHE A 265 -7.35 -2.80 31.40
CA PHE A 265 -7.56 -3.60 30.20
C PHE A 265 -7.28 -5.09 30.48
N ASP A 266 -7.91 -5.99 29.71
CA ASP A 266 -7.76 -7.44 29.86
C ASP A 266 -6.85 -8.08 28.83
N ALA A 267 -6.75 -7.49 27.63
CA ALA A 267 -6.10 -8.07 26.48
C ALA A 267 -5.46 -7.00 25.58
N ILE A 268 -4.67 -7.44 24.60
CA ILE A 268 -4.05 -6.54 23.62
C ILE A 268 -4.34 -6.95 22.18
N ARG A 269 -4.45 -5.97 21.29
CA ARG A 269 -4.12 -6.14 19.87
C ARG A 269 -2.66 -5.73 19.71
N ILE A 270 -1.84 -6.56 19.08
CA ILE A 270 -0.49 -6.16 18.67
C ILE A 270 -0.60 -5.65 17.24
N ASP A 271 -0.38 -4.35 17.08
CA ASP A 271 -0.36 -3.63 15.79
C ASP A 271 0.92 -3.94 15.01
N ALA A 272 0.83 -3.93 13.68
CA ALA A 272 1.96 -3.95 12.75
C ALA A 272 2.98 -5.08 13.04
N VAL A 273 2.51 -6.31 13.29
CA VAL A 273 3.37 -7.45 13.66
C VAL A 273 4.47 -7.71 12.63
N ASP A 274 4.14 -7.52 11.36
CA ASP A 274 5.03 -7.71 10.23
C ASP A 274 6.01 -6.56 9.99
N ASN A 275 5.99 -5.54 10.85
CA ASN A 275 6.85 -4.36 10.77
C ASN A 275 7.80 -4.21 11.97
N VAL A 276 7.65 -5.06 12.99
CA VAL A 276 8.46 -5.01 14.22
C VAL A 276 9.23 -6.30 14.46
N ASP A 277 10.17 -6.24 15.40
CA ASP A 277 10.85 -7.44 15.91
C ASP A 277 9.87 -8.37 16.63
N ALA A 278 9.74 -9.60 16.12
CA ALA A 278 8.84 -10.62 16.64
C ALA A 278 9.17 -11.09 18.07
N ASP A 279 10.34 -10.73 18.62
CA ASP A 279 10.66 -10.91 20.04
C ASP A 279 9.56 -10.30 20.96
N LEU A 280 8.89 -9.23 20.51
CA LEU A 280 7.79 -8.62 21.26
C LEU A 280 6.61 -9.57 21.49
N LEU A 281 6.32 -10.48 20.55
CA LEU A 281 5.24 -11.45 20.68
C LEU A 281 5.55 -12.44 21.82
N GLN A 282 6.82 -12.86 21.96
CA GLN A 282 7.22 -13.78 23.04
C GLN A 282 7.27 -13.08 24.39
N LEU A 283 7.67 -11.80 24.43
CA LEU A 283 7.64 -11.01 25.65
C LEU A 283 6.20 -10.82 26.15
N ALA A 284 5.28 -10.46 25.26
CA ALA A 284 3.86 -10.39 25.58
C ALA A 284 3.33 -11.75 26.02
N ALA A 285 3.61 -12.81 25.27
CA ALA A 285 3.20 -14.18 25.60
C ALA A 285 3.64 -14.60 27.00
N GLN A 286 4.93 -14.43 27.31
CA GLN A 286 5.49 -14.78 28.61
C GLN A 286 4.85 -13.96 29.73
N TYR A 287 4.64 -12.65 29.53
CA TYR A 287 3.97 -11.79 30.50
C TYR A 287 2.57 -12.29 30.83
N PHE A 288 1.76 -12.59 29.81
CA PHE A 288 0.40 -13.05 30.01
C PHE A 288 0.33 -14.46 30.63
N ARG A 289 1.25 -15.37 30.26
CA ARG A 289 1.39 -16.68 30.90
C ARG A 289 1.71 -16.53 32.39
N ASP A 290 2.65 -15.67 32.76
CA ASP A 290 3.08 -15.49 34.15
C ASP A 290 2.07 -14.72 35.01
N ALA A 291 1.51 -13.64 34.47
CA ALA A 291 0.59 -12.76 35.20
C ALA A 291 -0.81 -13.36 35.37
N TYR A 292 -1.28 -14.10 34.36
CA TYR A 292 -2.68 -14.55 34.30
C TYR A 292 -2.83 -16.08 34.20
N GLY A 293 -1.74 -16.83 34.12
CA GLY A 293 -1.79 -18.29 34.01
C GLY A 293 -2.36 -18.75 32.67
N MET A 294 -2.14 -17.99 31.59
CA MET A 294 -2.46 -18.45 30.23
C MET A 294 -1.73 -19.77 29.91
N ALA A 295 -2.30 -20.55 28.99
CA ALA A 295 -1.84 -21.91 28.61
C ALA A 295 -1.87 -22.95 29.75
N THR A 296 -2.55 -22.66 30.86
CA THR A 296 -2.84 -23.66 31.89
C THR A 296 -4.20 -24.32 31.67
N THR A 297 -5.24 -23.54 31.32
CA THR A 297 -6.61 -24.00 31.03
C THR A 297 -7.24 -23.06 30.00
N ASP A 298 -8.23 -23.53 29.24
CA ASP A 298 -9.01 -22.65 28.34
C ASP A 298 -9.67 -21.51 29.12
N ALA A 299 -10.12 -21.76 30.36
CA ALA A 299 -10.79 -20.76 31.18
C ALA A 299 -9.90 -19.62 31.65
N THR A 300 -8.58 -19.82 31.74
CA THR A 300 -7.63 -18.73 32.02
C THR A 300 -7.24 -18.01 30.73
N SER A 301 -6.94 -18.74 29.66
CA SER A 301 -6.58 -18.14 28.36
C SER A 301 -7.73 -17.31 27.77
N ASN A 302 -8.96 -17.82 27.74
CA ASN A 302 -10.08 -17.14 27.09
C ASN A 302 -10.58 -15.89 27.84
N LYS A 303 -9.98 -15.53 28.99
CA LYS A 303 -10.22 -14.27 29.70
C LYS A 303 -9.33 -13.11 29.25
N HIS A 304 -8.33 -13.39 28.41
CA HIS A 304 -7.33 -12.43 27.98
C HIS A 304 -7.12 -12.50 26.46
N LEU A 305 -8.23 -12.47 25.70
CA LEU A 305 -8.29 -12.69 24.25
C LEU A 305 -7.47 -11.66 23.49
N SER A 306 -6.20 -11.94 23.25
CA SER A 306 -5.27 -11.04 22.55
C SER A 306 -5.13 -11.46 21.08
N ILE A 307 -5.10 -10.49 20.18
CA ILE A 307 -5.08 -10.71 18.72
C ILE A 307 -3.84 -10.07 18.08
N LEU A 308 -3.48 -10.56 16.90
CA LEU A 308 -2.39 -10.05 16.08
C LEU A 308 -2.92 -9.37 14.83
N GLU A 309 -2.28 -8.29 14.40
CA GLU A 309 -2.33 -7.85 13.02
C GLU A 309 -1.15 -8.46 12.24
N ASP A 310 -1.32 -9.72 11.86
CA ASP A 310 -0.32 -10.57 11.21
C ASP A 310 -0.79 -10.93 9.80
N TRP A 311 -0.40 -10.12 8.82
CA TRP A 311 -0.92 -10.16 7.45
C TRP A 311 -0.26 -11.26 6.60
N SER A 312 0.94 -11.74 6.97
CA SER A 312 1.61 -12.78 6.21
C SER A 312 0.93 -14.15 6.34
N HIS A 313 0.89 -14.90 5.23
CA HIS A 313 0.37 -16.29 5.24
C HIS A 313 1.31 -17.25 5.98
N ASN A 314 2.52 -16.82 6.31
CA ASN A 314 3.46 -17.56 7.15
C ASN A 314 3.15 -17.46 8.64
N ASP A 315 2.49 -16.40 9.11
CA ASP A 315 2.36 -16.10 10.54
C ASP A 315 1.48 -17.08 11.32
N PRO A 316 0.38 -17.63 10.77
CA PRO A 316 -0.36 -18.69 11.46
C PRO A 316 0.52 -19.91 11.79
N ALA A 317 1.47 -20.26 10.92
CA ALA A 317 2.41 -21.35 11.16
C ALA A 317 3.46 -20.98 12.21
N TYR A 318 3.89 -19.71 12.24
CA TYR A 318 4.71 -19.18 13.32
C TYR A 318 4.00 -19.29 14.68
N MET A 319 2.75 -18.83 14.75
CA MET A 319 1.97 -18.86 15.99
C MET A 319 1.72 -20.27 16.49
N GLN A 320 1.46 -21.22 15.57
CA GLN A 320 1.34 -22.63 15.92
C GLN A 320 2.62 -23.19 16.56
N ALA A 321 3.79 -22.81 16.03
CA ALA A 321 5.08 -23.25 16.57
C ALA A 321 5.40 -22.62 17.94
N HIS A 322 4.81 -21.45 18.24
CA HIS A 322 5.03 -20.67 19.46
C HIS A 322 3.84 -20.72 20.43
N GLY A 323 3.01 -21.77 20.35
CA GLY A 323 2.00 -22.07 21.36
C GLY A 323 0.75 -21.18 21.31
N ASN A 324 0.46 -20.54 20.18
CA ASN A 324 -0.75 -19.75 19.95
C ASN A 324 -1.08 -18.81 21.11
N ASP A 325 -0.10 -18.03 21.57
CA ASP A 325 -0.23 -17.14 22.73
C ASP A 325 -1.09 -15.90 22.45
N GLN A 326 -1.15 -15.52 21.20
CA GLN A 326 -2.09 -14.55 20.64
C GLN A 326 -2.82 -15.22 19.46
N LEU A 327 -4.01 -14.73 19.15
CA LEU A 327 -4.81 -15.24 18.04
C LEU A 327 -4.34 -14.61 16.73
N THR A 328 -3.89 -15.46 15.82
CA THR A 328 -3.57 -15.10 14.42
C THR A 328 -4.84 -14.75 13.65
N MET A 329 -4.72 -13.85 12.69
CA MET A 329 -5.76 -13.55 11.71
C MET A 329 -5.94 -14.69 10.70
N ASP A 330 -7.18 -15.08 10.42
CA ASP A 330 -7.53 -15.93 9.28
C ASP A 330 -7.73 -15.05 8.02
N ASP A 331 -6.61 -14.60 7.44
CA ASP A 331 -6.62 -13.82 6.20
C ASP A 331 -7.17 -14.62 5.01
N TYR A 332 -7.10 -15.96 5.06
CA TYR A 332 -7.72 -16.80 4.04
C TYR A 332 -9.24 -16.60 3.99
N MET A 333 -9.88 -16.60 5.15
CA MET A 333 -11.32 -16.33 5.26
C MET A 333 -11.64 -14.87 4.91
N HIS A 334 -10.88 -13.90 5.43
CA HIS A 334 -11.04 -12.48 5.06
C HIS A 334 -11.02 -12.30 3.53
N THR A 335 -9.98 -12.82 2.88
CA THR A 335 -9.80 -12.80 1.43
C THR A 335 -10.99 -13.40 0.68
N GLN A 336 -11.51 -14.56 1.09
CA GLN A 336 -12.65 -15.15 0.37
C GLN A 336 -13.98 -14.44 0.62
N LEU A 337 -14.19 -13.90 1.82
CA LEU A 337 -15.33 -13.02 2.08
C LEU A 337 -15.30 -11.83 1.12
N ILE A 338 -14.12 -11.23 0.90
CA ILE A 338 -13.95 -10.14 -0.05
C ILE A 338 -14.14 -10.59 -1.50
N TRP A 339 -13.34 -11.56 -1.97
CA TRP A 339 -13.28 -11.92 -3.39
C TRP A 339 -14.50 -12.68 -3.90
N SER A 340 -15.16 -13.50 -3.07
CA SER A 340 -16.34 -14.28 -3.49
C SER A 340 -17.67 -13.59 -3.19
N LEU A 341 -17.70 -12.54 -2.37
CA LEU A 341 -18.96 -11.84 -2.04
C LEU A 341 -18.92 -10.34 -2.31
N THR A 342 -17.88 -9.63 -1.86
CA THR A 342 -17.91 -8.16 -1.82
C THR A 342 -17.48 -7.46 -3.10
N LYS A 343 -16.62 -8.09 -3.92
CA LYS A 343 -16.18 -7.50 -5.19
C LYS A 343 -17.32 -7.41 -6.23
N PRO A 344 -17.20 -6.53 -7.24
CA PRO A 344 -18.15 -6.43 -8.37
C PRO A 344 -18.27 -7.75 -9.16
N GLU A 345 -19.41 -7.99 -9.84
CA GLU A 345 -19.69 -9.23 -10.60
C GLU A 345 -18.55 -9.61 -11.56
N ALA A 346 -17.90 -8.63 -12.20
CA ALA A 346 -16.82 -8.87 -13.15
C ALA A 346 -15.50 -9.37 -12.51
N GLN A 347 -15.32 -9.18 -11.21
CA GLN A 347 -14.11 -9.54 -10.46
C GLN A 347 -14.35 -10.67 -9.44
N ARG A 348 -15.62 -11.02 -9.20
CA ARG A 348 -16.01 -11.91 -8.12
C ARG A 348 -15.65 -13.37 -8.44
N GLY A 349 -15.03 -14.04 -7.47
CA GLY A 349 -14.77 -15.48 -7.52
C GLY A 349 -16.03 -16.32 -7.28
N THR A 350 -15.95 -17.62 -7.58
CA THR A 350 -17.04 -18.57 -7.30
C THR A 350 -17.22 -18.80 -5.80
N MET A 351 -18.40 -19.28 -5.40
CA MET A 351 -18.66 -19.71 -4.02
C MET A 351 -17.82 -20.93 -3.65
N ALA A 352 -17.46 -21.79 -4.62
CA ALA A 352 -16.58 -22.94 -4.40
C ALA A 352 -15.23 -22.59 -3.76
N ARG A 353 -14.74 -21.36 -3.91
CA ARG A 353 -13.45 -20.91 -3.35
C ARG A 353 -13.37 -21.02 -1.82
N PHE A 354 -14.50 -20.92 -1.10
CA PHE A 354 -14.53 -21.15 0.35
C PHE A 354 -14.09 -22.57 0.75
N MET A 355 -14.07 -23.51 -0.20
CA MET A 355 -13.60 -24.89 0.00
C MET A 355 -12.23 -25.15 -0.65
N ASP A 356 -11.66 -24.19 -1.39
CA ASP A 356 -10.39 -24.35 -2.10
C ASP A 356 -9.24 -23.58 -1.44
N PHE A 357 -9.55 -22.49 -0.73
CA PHE A 357 -8.58 -21.60 -0.11
C PHE A 357 -9.06 -21.23 1.30
N TYR A 358 -8.46 -21.87 2.30
CA TYR A 358 -8.88 -21.79 3.69
C TYR A 358 -7.70 -22.03 4.62
N LEU A 359 -7.75 -21.43 5.82
CA LEU A 359 -6.95 -21.87 6.96
C LEU A 359 -7.59 -23.10 7.62
N THR A 360 -8.92 -23.06 7.81
CA THR A 360 -9.72 -24.15 8.40
C THR A 360 -10.71 -24.72 7.40
N ASN A 361 -10.61 -26.03 7.12
CA ASN A 361 -11.52 -26.73 6.21
C ASN A 361 -12.87 -26.99 6.87
N ARG A 362 -13.91 -26.31 6.38
CA ARG A 362 -15.28 -26.40 6.92
C ARG A 362 -16.22 -27.27 6.09
N ALA A 363 -15.71 -28.00 5.09
CA ALA A 363 -16.53 -28.89 4.29
C ALA A 363 -17.19 -29.99 5.15
N ASN A 364 -16.42 -30.56 6.08
CA ASN A 364 -16.87 -31.52 7.08
C ASN A 364 -16.04 -31.35 8.37
N ASP A 365 -16.30 -30.28 9.12
CA ASP A 365 -15.61 -30.00 10.38
C ASP A 365 -16.37 -30.61 11.56
N ASP A 366 -15.92 -31.79 11.99
CA ASP A 366 -16.50 -32.60 13.06
C ASP A 366 -15.55 -32.78 14.26
N THR A 367 -14.53 -31.93 14.38
CA THR A 367 -13.45 -32.05 15.37
C THR A 367 -13.42 -30.91 16.38
N GLU A 368 -12.65 -31.06 17.46
CA GLU A 368 -12.44 -30.03 18.49
C GLU A 368 -10.95 -30.01 18.86
N ASN A 369 -10.38 -28.83 19.08
CA ASN A 369 -8.96 -28.59 19.40
C ASN A 369 -7.97 -29.05 18.31
N THR A 370 -8.39 -28.99 17.04
CA THR A 370 -7.60 -29.44 15.87
C THR A 370 -7.24 -28.29 14.94
N ALA A 371 -8.19 -27.40 14.65
CA ALA A 371 -7.97 -26.24 13.81
C ALA A 371 -7.05 -25.22 14.49
N GLN A 372 -6.39 -24.41 13.66
CA GLN A 372 -5.61 -23.27 14.12
C GLN A 372 -6.54 -22.27 14.86
N PRO A 373 -6.30 -21.97 16.14
CA PRO A 373 -7.04 -20.90 16.82
C PRO A 373 -6.78 -19.57 16.13
N SER A 374 -7.85 -18.91 15.68
CA SER A 374 -7.74 -17.67 14.91
C SER A 374 -8.96 -16.77 15.12
N TYR A 375 -8.85 -15.53 14.66
CA TYR A 375 -9.98 -14.63 14.47
C TYR A 375 -10.13 -14.24 13.00
N SER A 376 -11.33 -13.87 12.56
CA SER A 376 -11.57 -13.42 11.18
C SER A 376 -12.54 -12.25 11.13
N PHE A 377 -12.52 -11.49 10.03
CA PHE A 377 -13.39 -10.33 9.83
C PHE A 377 -13.69 -10.13 8.34
N VAL A 378 -14.70 -9.30 8.05
CA VAL A 378 -15.01 -8.87 6.68
C VAL A 378 -14.22 -7.61 6.31
N ARG A 379 -14.31 -6.57 7.16
CA ARG A 379 -13.61 -5.27 7.04
C ARG A 379 -12.99 -4.92 8.40
N ALA A 380 -12.09 -3.95 8.42
CA ALA A 380 -11.48 -3.39 9.63
C ALA A 380 -11.41 -1.86 9.53
N HIS A 381 -10.93 -1.14 10.55
CA HIS A 381 -10.81 0.32 10.52
C HIS A 381 -9.92 0.86 9.37
N ASP A 382 -8.96 0.05 8.95
CA ASP A 382 -7.95 0.26 7.90
C ASP A 382 -8.32 -0.52 6.62
N SER A 383 -8.44 -1.86 6.72
CA SER A 383 -8.63 -2.78 5.62
C SER A 383 -10.00 -2.62 4.96
N GLU A 384 -9.99 -2.43 3.63
CA GLU A 384 -11.17 -2.23 2.81
C GLU A 384 -12.02 -1.01 3.25
N VAL A 385 -11.37 0.01 3.85
CA VAL A 385 -12.00 1.31 4.19
C VAL A 385 -11.14 2.46 3.68
N GLN A 386 -9.94 2.63 4.22
CA GLN A 386 -9.10 3.79 3.88
C GLN A 386 -8.69 3.78 2.41
N THR A 387 -8.45 2.59 1.84
CA THR A 387 -8.11 2.41 0.43
C THR A 387 -9.27 2.76 -0.50
N VAL A 388 -10.52 2.51 -0.09
CA VAL A 388 -11.72 2.89 -0.86
C VAL A 388 -11.92 4.41 -0.85
N ILE A 389 -11.69 5.04 0.30
CA ILE A 389 -11.74 6.51 0.40
C ILE A 389 -10.61 7.14 -0.42
N ALA A 390 -9.39 6.62 -0.31
CA ALA A 390 -8.24 7.06 -1.10
C ALA A 390 -8.49 6.91 -2.61
N GLU A 391 -9.09 5.80 -3.06
CA GLU A 391 -9.46 5.62 -4.48
C GLU A 391 -10.42 6.73 -4.97
N ILE A 392 -11.43 7.06 -4.16
CA ILE A 392 -12.38 8.13 -4.48
C ILE A 392 -11.64 9.48 -4.54
N VAL A 393 -10.75 9.75 -3.57
CA VAL A 393 -9.95 10.98 -3.53
C VAL A 393 -9.06 11.08 -4.77
N THR A 394 -8.22 10.09 -5.05
CA THR A 394 -7.29 10.12 -6.20
C THR A 394 -8.02 10.28 -7.53
N LYS A 395 -9.22 9.72 -7.68
CA LYS A 395 -10.00 9.85 -8.90
C LYS A 395 -10.62 11.24 -9.10
N LEU A 396 -10.95 11.94 -8.01
CA LEU A 396 -11.49 13.29 -8.05
C LEU A 396 -10.40 14.36 -8.06
N HIS A 397 -9.30 14.08 -7.37
CA HIS A 397 -8.19 14.96 -7.05
C HIS A 397 -6.86 14.24 -7.33
N PRO A 398 -6.47 14.03 -8.61
CA PRO A 398 -5.24 13.29 -8.95
C PRO A 398 -3.96 13.91 -8.37
N GLU A 399 -3.98 15.20 -8.04
CA GLU A 399 -2.90 15.91 -7.37
C GLU A 399 -2.68 15.47 -5.91
N ALA A 400 -3.64 14.76 -5.30
CA ALA A 400 -3.52 14.19 -3.96
C ALA A 400 -2.67 12.90 -3.92
N GLY A 401 -2.06 12.51 -5.06
CA GLY A 401 -1.19 11.34 -5.15
C GLY A 401 -1.94 10.04 -4.83
N ASN A 402 -1.44 9.29 -3.85
CA ASN A 402 -2.01 8.02 -3.42
C ASN A 402 -3.35 8.16 -2.66
N GLY A 403 -3.83 9.38 -2.40
CA GLY A 403 -5.11 9.65 -1.75
C GLY A 403 -5.13 9.38 -0.24
N LEU A 404 -4.00 8.98 0.36
CA LEU A 404 -3.86 8.69 1.80
C LEU A 404 -3.51 9.94 2.62
N MET A 405 -3.20 11.06 1.99
CA MET A 405 -3.00 12.35 2.66
C MET A 405 -4.01 13.39 2.14
N PRO A 406 -5.33 13.12 2.24
CA PRO A 406 -6.34 14.04 1.72
C PRO A 406 -6.47 15.28 2.62
N THR A 407 -6.90 16.39 2.03
CA THR A 407 -7.41 17.52 2.82
C THR A 407 -8.78 17.18 3.43
N GLU A 408 -9.19 17.91 4.47
CA GLU A 408 -10.52 17.75 5.07
C GLU A 408 -11.66 17.92 4.04
N GLU A 409 -11.51 18.85 3.09
CA GLU A 409 -12.49 19.08 2.02
C GLU A 409 -12.56 17.90 1.05
N GLN A 410 -11.41 17.36 0.63
CA GLN A 410 -11.33 16.19 -0.25
C GLN A 410 -11.95 14.96 0.41
N MET A 411 -11.66 14.74 1.70
CA MET A 411 -12.21 13.64 2.47
C MET A 411 -13.74 13.76 2.64
N ALA A 412 -14.25 14.95 2.94
CA ALA A 412 -15.70 15.18 3.06
C ALA A 412 -16.45 14.95 1.73
N GLU A 413 -15.84 15.33 0.60
CA GLU A 413 -16.38 15.04 -0.72
C GLU A 413 -16.40 13.53 -1.01
N ALA A 414 -15.32 12.83 -0.68
CA ALA A 414 -15.21 11.39 -0.85
C ALA A 414 -16.28 10.64 -0.04
N PHE A 415 -16.50 11.01 1.23
CA PHE A 415 -17.53 10.38 2.07
C PHE A 415 -18.95 10.59 1.58
N LYS A 416 -19.25 11.75 0.99
CA LYS A 416 -20.56 11.99 0.36
C LYS A 416 -20.82 10.99 -0.77
N ILE A 417 -19.80 10.65 -1.55
CA ILE A 417 -19.88 9.65 -2.62
C ILE A 417 -19.95 8.25 -2.05
N TYR A 418 -19.07 7.90 -1.11
CA TYR A 418 -19.03 6.61 -0.43
C TYR A 418 -20.39 6.25 0.19
N ASN A 419 -20.95 7.13 1.02
CA ASN A 419 -22.23 6.92 1.70
C ASN A 419 -23.43 6.84 0.76
N ALA A 420 -23.39 7.56 -0.37
CA ALA A 420 -24.42 7.46 -1.40
C ALA A 420 -24.30 6.16 -2.20
N ASP A 421 -23.07 5.70 -2.46
CA ASP A 421 -22.80 4.47 -3.18
C ASP A 421 -23.19 3.23 -2.39
N GLN A 422 -22.95 3.22 -1.07
CA GLN A 422 -23.32 2.14 -0.17
C GLN A 422 -24.82 1.78 -0.23
N LYS A 423 -25.68 2.74 -0.59
CA LYS A 423 -27.14 2.58 -0.69
C LYS A 423 -27.63 2.08 -2.06
N LYS A 424 -26.74 1.94 -3.05
CA LYS A 424 -27.10 1.48 -4.40
C LYS A 424 -27.08 -0.04 -4.50
N ALA A 425 -27.93 -0.56 -5.40
CA ALA A 425 -27.87 -1.95 -5.82
C ALA A 425 -26.69 -2.24 -6.76
N VAL A 426 -26.35 -1.29 -7.63
CA VAL A 426 -25.12 -1.29 -8.45
C VAL A 426 -24.17 -0.28 -7.84
N LYS A 427 -23.12 -0.77 -7.20
CA LYS A 427 -22.10 -0.02 -6.48
C LYS A 427 -20.90 0.23 -7.38
N THR A 428 -20.30 1.40 -7.24
CA THR A 428 -19.08 1.79 -7.95
C THR A 428 -17.83 1.58 -7.08
N TYR A 429 -17.93 1.88 -5.78
CA TYR A 429 -16.80 1.85 -4.85
C TYR A 429 -17.03 0.89 -3.68
N THR A 430 -18.26 0.83 -3.18
CA THR A 430 -18.59 0.10 -1.95
C THR A 430 -18.88 -1.38 -2.17
N HIS A 431 -18.73 -2.15 -1.09
CA HIS A 431 -18.84 -3.60 -1.05
C HIS A 431 -20.26 -4.12 -1.31
N TYR A 432 -20.35 -5.16 -2.14
CA TYR A 432 -21.56 -5.96 -2.32
C TYR A 432 -21.73 -6.99 -1.19
N ASN A 433 -22.93 -7.55 -1.04
CA ASN A 433 -23.18 -8.76 -0.23
C ASN A 433 -22.68 -8.72 1.23
N MET A 434 -22.59 -7.54 1.86
CA MET A 434 -22.11 -7.42 3.24
C MET A 434 -22.87 -8.31 4.24
N PRO A 435 -24.23 -8.37 4.24
CA PRO A 435 -24.95 -9.32 5.08
C PRO A 435 -24.63 -10.80 4.79
N SER A 436 -24.36 -11.17 3.53
CA SER A 436 -23.99 -12.56 3.20
C SER A 436 -22.60 -12.91 3.74
N ALA A 437 -21.65 -11.98 3.68
CA ALA A 437 -20.32 -12.14 4.27
C ALA A 437 -20.40 -12.30 5.79
N TYR A 438 -21.20 -11.47 6.47
CA TYR A 438 -21.44 -11.60 7.89
C TYR A 438 -22.19 -12.88 8.27
N ALA A 439 -23.11 -13.38 7.44
CA ALA A 439 -23.76 -14.66 7.67
C ALA A 439 -22.74 -15.81 7.71
N MET A 440 -21.81 -15.85 6.74
CA MET A 440 -20.69 -16.80 6.74
C MET A 440 -19.84 -16.65 8.01
N LEU A 441 -19.35 -15.44 8.27
CA LEU A 441 -18.46 -15.13 9.38
C LEU A 441 -19.06 -15.53 10.74
N LEU A 442 -20.33 -15.19 10.99
CA LEU A 442 -20.99 -15.40 12.27
C LEU A 442 -21.42 -16.85 12.52
N THR A 443 -21.42 -17.72 11.49
CA THR A 443 -21.86 -19.12 11.62
C THR A 443 -20.74 -20.13 11.45
N ASN A 444 -19.56 -19.71 11.00
CA ASN A 444 -18.39 -20.56 10.91
C ASN A 444 -17.97 -21.10 12.28
N LYS A 445 -17.55 -22.37 12.29
CA LYS A 445 -16.89 -23.06 13.39
C LYS A 445 -15.40 -22.78 13.36
N ASP A 446 -14.72 -22.94 14.49
CA ASP A 446 -13.27 -22.86 14.66
C ASP A 446 -12.70 -21.51 14.21
N VAL A 447 -13.37 -20.43 14.61
CA VAL A 447 -12.90 -19.05 14.43
C VAL A 447 -13.67 -18.08 15.32
N ILE A 448 -12.97 -17.09 15.85
CA ILE A 448 -13.60 -15.96 16.54
C ILE A 448 -13.96 -14.87 15.52
N PRO A 449 -15.25 -14.53 15.32
CA PRO A 449 -15.60 -13.43 14.45
C PRO A 449 -15.29 -12.08 15.12
N ARG A 450 -14.63 -11.19 14.38
CA ARG A 450 -14.50 -9.76 14.72
C ARG A 450 -15.45 -8.95 13.85
N ILE A 451 -16.25 -8.12 14.52
CA ILE A 451 -17.28 -7.27 13.89
C ILE A 451 -16.79 -5.84 13.84
N TYR A 452 -16.81 -5.25 12.66
CA TYR A 452 -16.36 -3.88 12.45
C TYR A 452 -17.49 -2.87 12.69
N TYR A 453 -17.20 -1.82 13.44
CA TYR A 453 -18.14 -0.71 13.72
C TYR A 453 -18.75 -0.13 12.43
N GLY A 454 -17.96 0.13 11.39
CA GLY A 454 -18.42 0.76 10.14
C GLY A 454 -19.27 -0.13 9.23
N ASP A 455 -19.53 -1.38 9.64
CA ASP A 455 -20.52 -2.24 9.01
C ASP A 455 -21.88 -2.19 9.71
N LEU A 456 -21.93 -1.74 10.97
CA LEU A 456 -23.16 -1.48 11.71
C LEU A 456 -23.58 -0.01 11.59
N TYR A 457 -22.63 0.91 11.63
CA TYR A 457 -22.82 2.35 11.55
C TYR A 457 -22.04 2.92 10.35
N THR A 458 -22.25 4.19 10.01
CA THR A 458 -21.42 4.85 8.99
C THR A 458 -19.99 5.02 9.50
N ASP A 459 -19.02 4.82 8.61
CA ASP A 459 -17.59 5.01 8.90
C ASP A 459 -17.26 6.46 9.32
N ASP A 460 -17.98 7.45 8.77
CA ASP A 460 -17.88 8.87 9.11
C ASP A 460 -18.98 9.36 10.07
N GLY A 461 -18.80 10.59 10.56
CA GLY A 461 -19.75 11.29 11.42
C GLY A 461 -19.55 10.98 12.91
N GLN A 462 -20.54 11.34 13.74
CA GLN A 462 -20.47 11.09 15.19
C GLN A 462 -20.69 9.60 15.49
N PHE A 463 -19.99 9.10 16.52
CA PHE A 463 -20.01 7.68 16.90
C PHE A 463 -21.42 7.15 17.18
N MET A 464 -21.77 5.99 16.61
CA MET A 464 -23.08 5.32 16.70
C MET A 464 -24.30 6.17 16.28
N ALA A 465 -24.11 7.29 15.59
CA ALA A 465 -25.20 8.21 15.27
C ALA A 465 -26.06 7.77 14.06
N THR A 466 -25.43 7.18 13.04
CA THR A 466 -26.11 6.79 11.79
C THR A 466 -25.87 5.33 11.49
N LYS A 467 -26.94 4.54 11.38
CA LYS A 467 -26.87 3.12 11.03
C LYS A 467 -26.50 2.93 9.56
N SER A 468 -25.71 1.89 9.28
CA SER A 468 -25.46 1.41 7.93
C SER A 468 -26.73 0.76 7.34
N PRO A 469 -26.79 0.53 6.01
CA PRO A 469 -27.84 -0.28 5.40
C PRO A 469 -27.86 -1.75 5.86
N TYR A 470 -26.85 -2.20 6.59
CA TYR A 470 -26.65 -3.61 6.96
C TYR A 470 -26.98 -3.88 8.44
N PHE A 471 -27.13 -2.84 9.26
CA PHE A 471 -27.33 -2.92 10.71
C PHE A 471 -28.36 -3.97 11.13
N ASP A 472 -29.58 -3.92 10.58
CA ASP A 472 -30.68 -4.78 11.01
C ASP A 472 -30.39 -6.26 10.72
N ALA A 473 -29.70 -6.55 9.61
CA ALA A 473 -29.34 -7.93 9.27
C ALA A 473 -28.22 -8.46 10.17
N ILE A 474 -27.15 -7.69 10.34
CA ILE A 474 -25.98 -8.11 11.13
C ILE A 474 -26.35 -8.26 12.62
N SER A 475 -27.10 -7.30 13.18
CA SER A 475 -27.56 -7.36 14.58
C SER A 475 -28.46 -8.57 14.85
N ALA A 476 -29.37 -8.91 13.94
CA ALA A 476 -30.20 -10.11 14.07
C ALA A 476 -29.37 -11.41 13.98
N MET A 477 -28.36 -11.45 13.12
CA MET A 477 -27.45 -12.60 13.00
C MET A 477 -26.55 -12.75 14.23
N LEU A 478 -26.11 -11.65 14.85
CA LEU A 478 -25.38 -11.66 16.12
C LEU A 478 -26.21 -12.27 17.25
N GLN A 479 -27.46 -11.83 17.41
CA GLN A 479 -28.39 -12.41 18.38
C GLN A 479 -28.69 -13.88 18.08
N ALA A 480 -28.86 -14.24 16.80
CA ALA A 480 -29.05 -15.62 16.38
C ALA A 480 -27.81 -16.49 16.66
N ARG A 481 -26.60 -15.93 16.57
CA ARG A 481 -25.37 -16.64 16.91
C ARG A 481 -25.38 -17.12 18.35
N THR A 482 -25.61 -16.20 19.29
CA THR A 482 -25.73 -16.51 20.72
C THR A 482 -26.76 -17.60 20.98
N LYS A 483 -27.89 -17.57 20.26
CA LYS A 483 -29.00 -18.48 20.52
C LYS A 483 -28.89 -19.85 19.84
N TYR A 484 -28.27 -19.96 18.67
CA TYR A 484 -28.39 -21.15 17.83
C TYR A 484 -27.06 -21.74 17.31
N VAL A 485 -25.98 -20.97 17.24
CA VAL A 485 -24.75 -21.41 16.54
C VAL A 485 -23.88 -22.26 17.47
N ALA A 486 -23.93 -23.58 17.29
CA ALA A 486 -23.09 -24.56 18.00
C ALA A 486 -22.99 -25.88 17.22
N GLY A 487 -22.13 -26.79 17.69
CA GLY A 487 -21.92 -28.11 17.09
C GLY A 487 -21.02 -28.10 15.85
N GLY A 488 -20.84 -29.26 15.23
CA GLY A 488 -20.02 -29.42 14.03
C GLY A 488 -20.57 -28.65 12.83
N GLN A 489 -19.75 -28.52 11.78
CA GLN A 489 -20.09 -27.79 10.57
C GLN A 489 -19.94 -28.63 9.31
N THR A 490 -20.85 -28.45 8.37
CA THR A 490 -20.64 -28.84 6.98
C THR A 490 -20.82 -27.64 6.05
N MET A 491 -20.06 -27.63 4.96
CA MET A 491 -20.13 -26.62 3.92
C MET A 491 -20.05 -27.31 2.56
N ALA A 492 -20.94 -26.95 1.65
CA ALA A 492 -21.00 -27.52 0.32
C ALA A 492 -21.44 -26.47 -0.70
N VAL A 493 -21.03 -26.65 -1.95
CA VAL A 493 -21.46 -25.84 -3.09
C VAL A 493 -22.03 -26.75 -4.15
N ASP A 494 -23.22 -26.42 -4.64
CA ASP A 494 -23.91 -27.23 -5.66
C ASP A 494 -23.46 -26.91 -7.09
N GLN A 495 -24.04 -27.59 -8.09
CA GLN A 495 -23.75 -27.38 -9.50
C GLN A 495 -24.15 -25.99 -10.04
N HIS A 496 -24.89 -25.19 -9.26
CA HIS A 496 -25.30 -23.83 -9.61
C HIS A 496 -24.47 -22.76 -8.87
N ASP A 497 -23.38 -23.18 -8.19
CA ASP A 497 -22.55 -22.32 -7.34
C ASP A 497 -23.34 -21.69 -6.18
N VAL A 498 -24.31 -22.44 -5.63
CA VAL A 498 -25.02 -22.07 -4.40
C VAL A 498 -24.35 -22.74 -3.22
N LEU A 499 -23.84 -21.94 -2.29
CA LEU A 499 -23.25 -22.41 -1.04
C LEU A 499 -24.33 -22.72 -0.02
N THR A 500 -24.18 -23.87 0.61
CA THR A 500 -24.93 -24.28 1.80
C THR A 500 -23.96 -24.48 2.97
N SER A 501 -24.28 -23.91 4.12
CA SER A 501 -23.52 -24.16 5.35
C SER A 501 -24.47 -24.49 6.50
N VAL A 502 -24.14 -25.53 7.26
CA VAL A 502 -24.96 -26.05 8.35
C VAL A 502 -24.13 -26.18 9.61
N ARG A 503 -24.69 -25.73 10.74
CA ARG A 503 -24.25 -26.07 12.10
C ARG A 503 -25.32 -26.93 12.76
N PHE A 504 -24.92 -28.02 13.40
CA PHE A 504 -25.85 -29.05 13.87
C PHE A 504 -26.42 -28.82 15.28
N GLY A 505 -25.94 -27.82 16.03
CA GLY A 505 -26.32 -27.60 17.43
C GLY A 505 -25.45 -28.40 18.42
N LYS A 506 -25.36 -27.94 19.66
CA LYS A 506 -24.49 -28.51 20.70
C LYS A 506 -24.80 -29.99 20.90
N GLY A 507 -23.77 -30.84 20.88
CA GLY A 507 -23.89 -32.29 21.04
C GLY A 507 -24.11 -33.08 19.75
N ALA A 508 -24.10 -32.44 18.58
CA ALA A 508 -24.00 -33.09 17.27
C ALA A 508 -22.83 -32.49 16.47
N MET A 509 -21.94 -33.35 15.96
CA MET A 509 -20.78 -32.96 15.15
C MET A 509 -20.93 -33.37 13.69
N THR A 510 -21.71 -34.41 13.40
CA THR A 510 -21.99 -34.87 12.04
C THR A 510 -23.48 -34.88 11.74
N ALA A 511 -23.85 -34.86 10.45
CA ALA A 511 -25.24 -35.00 10.01
C ALA A 511 -25.89 -36.34 10.44
N SER A 512 -25.09 -37.34 10.84
CA SER A 512 -25.59 -38.65 11.30
C SER A 512 -25.84 -38.73 12.81
N ASP A 513 -25.40 -37.73 13.57
CA ASP A 513 -25.59 -37.71 15.01
C ASP A 513 -27.06 -37.49 15.36
N LEU A 514 -27.51 -38.18 16.41
CA LEU A 514 -28.87 -38.03 16.94
C LEU A 514 -29.02 -36.85 17.90
N GLY A 515 -27.90 -36.23 18.31
CA GLY A 515 -27.86 -35.10 19.23
C GLY A 515 -28.40 -35.41 20.64
N ASN A 516 -28.67 -34.33 21.36
CA ASN A 516 -29.27 -34.32 22.69
C ASN A 516 -30.48 -33.34 22.71
N ALA A 517 -31.00 -33.03 23.91
CA ALA A 517 -32.15 -32.14 24.05
C ALA A 517 -31.87 -30.69 23.65
N GLU A 518 -30.66 -30.19 23.88
CA GLU A 518 -30.22 -28.84 23.50
C GLU A 518 -30.02 -28.76 21.99
N THR A 519 -29.40 -29.78 21.38
CA THR A 519 -29.24 -29.89 19.92
C THR A 519 -30.55 -29.57 19.21
N ARG A 520 -31.67 -30.11 19.71
CA ARG A 520 -32.97 -29.98 19.05
C ARG A 520 -33.41 -28.53 18.86
N THR A 521 -33.06 -27.59 19.72
CA THR A 521 -33.45 -26.18 19.58
C THR A 521 -32.30 -25.28 19.15
N GLU A 522 -31.15 -25.84 18.79
CA GLU A 522 -29.96 -25.17 18.28
C GLU A 522 -29.67 -25.58 16.83
N GLY A 523 -28.60 -25.08 16.24
CA GLY A 523 -28.23 -25.30 14.86
C GLY A 523 -28.76 -24.22 13.91
N VAL A 524 -28.06 -24.03 12.81
CA VAL A 524 -28.36 -23.03 11.78
C VAL A 524 -28.08 -23.58 10.40
N GLY A 525 -28.90 -23.20 9.41
CA GLY A 525 -28.65 -23.46 8.01
C GLY A 525 -28.61 -22.18 7.19
N LEU A 526 -27.59 -22.03 6.34
CA LEU A 526 -27.37 -20.90 5.45
C LEU A 526 -27.42 -21.33 3.99
N ILE A 527 -28.09 -20.53 3.15
CA ILE A 527 -28.04 -20.62 1.69
C ILE A 527 -27.53 -19.30 1.15
N ILE A 528 -26.43 -19.33 0.40
CA ILE A 528 -25.81 -18.14 -0.17
C ILE A 528 -25.49 -18.38 -1.64
N SER A 529 -25.88 -17.42 -2.49
CA SER A 529 -25.38 -17.32 -3.85
C SER A 529 -24.86 -15.91 -4.07
N ASN A 530 -23.82 -15.78 -4.88
CA ASN A 530 -23.28 -14.51 -5.32
C ASN A 530 -23.66 -14.16 -6.76
N ASN A 531 -24.59 -14.91 -7.38
CA ASN A 531 -25.02 -14.70 -8.75
C ASN A 531 -26.37 -13.95 -8.80
N PRO A 532 -26.40 -12.64 -9.12
CA PRO A 532 -27.64 -11.87 -9.15
C PRO A 532 -28.63 -12.32 -10.24
N LYS A 533 -28.19 -13.18 -11.16
CA LYS A 533 -28.97 -13.73 -12.27
C LYS A 533 -29.28 -15.22 -12.07
N LEU A 534 -29.05 -15.78 -10.88
CA LEU A 534 -29.30 -17.18 -10.58
C LEU A 534 -30.75 -17.57 -10.95
N GLN A 535 -30.88 -18.62 -11.76
CA GLN A 535 -32.15 -19.24 -12.14
C GLN A 535 -32.02 -20.75 -12.02
N LEU A 536 -32.79 -21.34 -11.12
CA LEU A 536 -32.87 -22.79 -10.96
C LEU A 536 -33.91 -23.39 -11.93
N GLY A 537 -33.60 -24.55 -12.49
CA GLY A 537 -34.54 -25.33 -13.29
C GLY A 537 -35.72 -25.85 -12.46
N GLN A 538 -36.81 -26.24 -13.12
CA GLN A 538 -38.03 -26.69 -12.43
C GLN A 538 -37.85 -27.96 -11.58
N GLN A 539 -36.79 -28.73 -11.83
CA GLN A 539 -36.47 -29.97 -11.09
C GLN A 539 -35.27 -29.79 -10.16
N ASP A 540 -34.60 -28.64 -10.20
CA ASP A 540 -33.44 -28.36 -9.38
C ASP A 540 -33.88 -28.01 -7.97
N ASN A 541 -33.14 -28.51 -6.98
CA ASN A 541 -33.38 -28.19 -5.58
C ASN A 541 -32.06 -27.85 -4.90
N VAL A 542 -32.11 -26.85 -4.01
CA VAL A 542 -31.07 -26.58 -3.02
C VAL A 542 -31.50 -27.24 -1.71
N VAL A 543 -30.58 -27.91 -1.04
CA VAL A 543 -30.88 -28.71 0.15
C VAL A 543 -29.99 -28.29 1.31
N LEU A 544 -30.59 -27.95 2.46
CA LEU A 544 -29.86 -27.85 3.72
C LEU A 544 -29.98 -29.17 4.46
N HIS A 545 -28.85 -29.86 4.58
CA HIS A 545 -28.73 -31.12 5.31
C HIS A 545 -28.61 -30.86 6.82
N MET A 546 -29.72 -30.53 7.49
CA MET A 546 -29.71 -30.21 8.93
C MET A 546 -29.35 -31.39 9.83
N GLY A 547 -29.34 -32.62 9.31
CA GLY A 547 -28.91 -33.82 10.01
C GLY A 547 -30.00 -34.53 10.81
N LEU A 548 -29.73 -35.77 11.21
CA LEU A 548 -30.71 -36.68 11.83
C LEU A 548 -31.23 -36.17 13.18
N ALA A 549 -30.42 -35.45 13.95
CA ALA A 549 -30.86 -34.74 15.16
C ALA A 549 -32.05 -33.80 14.91
N HIS A 550 -32.18 -33.31 13.68
CA HIS A 550 -33.20 -32.37 13.22
C HIS A 550 -34.25 -33.00 12.30
N ALA A 551 -34.38 -34.33 12.25
CA ALA A 551 -35.41 -34.98 11.44
C ALA A 551 -36.84 -34.60 11.88
N ASN A 552 -37.74 -34.42 10.91
CA ASN A 552 -39.16 -34.07 11.08
C ASN A 552 -39.38 -32.85 11.99
N GLN A 553 -38.64 -31.78 11.77
CA GLN A 553 -38.60 -30.60 12.61
C GLN A 553 -39.02 -29.34 11.86
N ALA A 554 -39.73 -28.44 12.55
CA ALA A 554 -40.02 -27.10 12.06
C ALA A 554 -38.80 -26.17 12.21
N PHE A 555 -38.43 -25.51 11.14
CA PHE A 555 -37.45 -24.44 11.04
C PHE A 555 -38.13 -23.15 10.60
N ARG A 556 -37.63 -22.02 11.08
CA ARG A 556 -38.10 -20.68 10.71
C ARG A 556 -36.95 -19.85 10.16
N ALA A 557 -37.28 -18.87 9.31
CA ALA A 557 -36.28 -17.96 8.77
C ALA A 557 -35.85 -16.89 9.79
N VAL A 558 -34.58 -16.48 9.74
CA VAL A 558 -34.02 -15.29 10.43
C VAL A 558 -33.86 -14.15 9.44
N VAL A 559 -33.31 -14.46 8.26
CA VAL A 559 -33.04 -13.51 7.18
C VAL A 559 -33.51 -14.15 5.87
N LEU A 560 -34.29 -13.43 5.06
CA LEU A 560 -34.66 -13.85 3.71
C LEU A 560 -34.45 -12.73 2.69
N THR A 561 -33.93 -13.11 1.54
CA THR A 561 -33.78 -12.23 0.38
C THR A 561 -35.12 -11.86 -0.24
N THR A 562 -35.26 -10.60 -0.62
CA THR A 562 -36.41 -10.05 -1.35
C THR A 562 -35.93 -9.27 -2.58
N ALA A 563 -36.86 -8.87 -3.46
CA ALA A 563 -36.52 -8.06 -4.63
C ALA A 563 -35.90 -6.69 -4.28
N THR A 564 -36.15 -6.14 -3.09
CA THR A 564 -35.73 -4.78 -2.71
C THR A 564 -34.70 -4.72 -1.57
N GLY A 565 -34.39 -5.85 -0.93
CA GLY A 565 -33.49 -5.90 0.24
C GLY A 565 -33.62 -7.24 0.98
N LEU A 566 -33.44 -7.21 2.29
CA LEU A 566 -33.62 -8.35 3.20
C LEU A 566 -34.86 -8.16 4.10
N THR A 567 -35.59 -9.24 4.36
CA THR A 567 -36.58 -9.29 5.46
C THR A 567 -35.92 -9.98 6.65
N ILE A 568 -36.01 -9.34 7.82
CA ILE A 568 -35.43 -9.79 9.09
C ILE A 568 -36.57 -10.23 10.01
N TYR A 569 -36.45 -11.42 10.60
CA TYR A 569 -37.46 -12.00 11.46
C TYR A 569 -36.92 -12.26 12.86
N ASN A 570 -37.50 -11.56 13.84
CA ASN A 570 -37.10 -11.61 15.24
C ASN A 570 -38.06 -12.46 16.11
N ASP A 571 -39.17 -12.94 15.56
CA ASP A 571 -40.27 -13.61 16.26
C ASP A 571 -40.98 -14.70 15.41
N ASP A 572 -42.11 -15.21 15.94
CA ASP A 572 -42.88 -16.37 15.44
C ASP A 572 -43.64 -16.13 14.11
N ASP A 573 -43.64 -14.90 13.57
CA ASP A 573 -44.28 -14.57 12.27
C ASP A 573 -43.37 -14.92 11.07
N ALA A 574 -42.21 -15.51 11.33
CA ALA A 574 -41.30 -16.03 10.33
C ALA A 574 -41.90 -17.18 9.49
N PRO A 575 -41.61 -17.26 8.17
CA PRO A 575 -41.95 -18.42 7.36
C PRO A 575 -41.39 -19.72 7.96
N ILE A 576 -42.23 -20.76 8.03
CA ILE A 576 -41.86 -22.07 8.59
C ILE A 576 -41.67 -23.09 7.46
N ARG A 577 -40.63 -23.93 7.57
CA ARG A 577 -40.41 -25.14 6.77
C ARG A 577 -40.16 -26.35 7.65
N TYR A 578 -40.38 -27.54 7.11
CA TYR A 578 -40.19 -28.79 7.83
C TYR A 578 -39.08 -29.60 7.17
N THR A 579 -38.16 -30.11 7.98
CA THR A 579 -37.22 -31.12 7.53
C THR A 579 -37.96 -32.44 7.30
N ASP A 580 -37.44 -33.26 6.38
CA ASP A 580 -37.92 -34.61 6.16
C ASP A 580 -37.42 -35.59 7.24
N ASN A 581 -37.55 -36.90 6.99
CA ASN A 581 -37.11 -37.94 7.92
C ASN A 581 -35.57 -38.11 7.99
N LYS A 582 -34.81 -37.44 7.13
CA LYS A 582 -33.35 -37.39 7.14
C LYS A 582 -32.81 -36.10 7.76
N GLY A 583 -33.68 -35.12 8.01
CA GLY A 583 -33.26 -33.79 8.45
C GLY A 583 -33.01 -32.81 7.32
N ASP A 584 -33.49 -33.09 6.10
CA ASP A 584 -33.23 -32.22 4.95
C ASP A 584 -34.32 -31.15 4.80
N LEU A 585 -33.93 -29.88 4.71
CA LEU A 585 -34.80 -28.79 4.21
C LEU A 585 -34.58 -28.63 2.71
N ILE A 586 -35.65 -28.75 1.93
CA ILE A 586 -35.59 -28.71 0.46
C ILE A 586 -36.21 -27.41 -0.05
N PHE A 587 -35.49 -26.74 -0.97
CA PHE A 587 -35.85 -25.46 -1.57
C PHE A 587 -35.83 -25.58 -3.09
N ASN A 588 -36.89 -25.12 -3.75
CA ASN A 588 -37.01 -25.17 -5.21
C ASN A 588 -36.72 -23.80 -5.86
N ASN A 589 -36.95 -23.70 -7.17
CA ASN A 589 -36.71 -22.48 -7.95
C ASN A 589 -37.61 -21.27 -7.64
N HIS A 590 -38.65 -21.42 -6.83
CA HIS A 590 -39.43 -20.31 -6.27
C HIS A 590 -38.84 -19.81 -4.95
N ASP A 591 -38.02 -20.63 -4.29
CA ASP A 591 -37.49 -20.38 -2.96
C ASP A 591 -36.09 -19.77 -3.01
N VAL A 592 -35.27 -20.20 -3.99
CA VAL A 592 -33.90 -19.71 -4.20
C VAL A 592 -33.77 -19.17 -5.62
N TYR A 593 -33.39 -17.90 -5.73
CA TYR A 593 -33.33 -17.14 -6.98
C TYR A 593 -32.36 -15.97 -6.88
N GLY A 594 -31.85 -15.47 -8.00
CA GLY A 594 -30.95 -14.32 -8.04
C GLY A 594 -31.70 -12.99 -7.90
N VAL A 595 -31.16 -12.07 -7.08
CA VAL A 595 -31.56 -10.66 -7.06
C VAL A 595 -30.37 -9.72 -7.10
N LEU A 596 -30.65 -8.46 -7.41
CA LEU A 596 -29.72 -7.36 -7.24
C LEU A 596 -30.41 -6.21 -6.50
N ASN A 597 -30.03 -6.00 -5.26
CA ASN A 597 -30.52 -4.94 -4.38
C ASN A 597 -29.35 -4.36 -3.54
N PRO A 598 -29.55 -3.30 -2.74
CA PRO A 598 -28.45 -2.66 -2.01
C PRO A 598 -27.69 -3.54 -1.01
N GLN A 599 -28.30 -4.62 -0.54
CA GLN A 599 -27.76 -5.52 0.47
C GLN A 599 -27.27 -6.85 -0.12
N VAL A 600 -27.88 -7.31 -1.22
CA VAL A 600 -27.63 -8.63 -1.84
C VAL A 600 -27.54 -8.52 -3.36
N SER A 601 -26.48 -9.10 -3.91
CA SER A 601 -26.22 -9.38 -5.32
C SER A 601 -26.05 -10.90 -5.45
N GLY A 602 -27.17 -11.60 -5.59
CA GLY A 602 -27.28 -13.05 -5.46
C GLY A 602 -28.46 -13.46 -4.59
N PHE A 603 -28.22 -14.30 -3.58
CA PHE A 603 -29.23 -14.77 -2.64
C PHE A 603 -28.63 -15.00 -1.25
N LEU A 604 -29.41 -14.75 -0.21
CA LEU A 604 -29.13 -15.04 1.20
C LEU A 604 -30.39 -15.53 1.91
N ALA A 605 -30.28 -16.65 2.60
CA ALA A 605 -31.27 -17.12 3.56
C ALA A 605 -30.60 -17.77 4.78
N MET A 606 -31.12 -17.47 5.97
CA MET A 606 -30.72 -18.09 7.24
C MET A 606 -31.93 -18.72 7.92
N TRP A 607 -31.81 -19.99 8.31
CA TRP A 607 -32.87 -20.78 8.94
C TRP A 607 -32.39 -21.37 10.27
N VAL A 608 -33.26 -21.32 11.29
CA VAL A 608 -33.01 -21.84 12.64
C VAL A 608 -34.21 -22.64 13.13
N PRO A 609 -34.07 -23.62 14.05
CA PRO A 609 -35.19 -24.38 14.56
C PRO A 609 -36.19 -23.52 15.33
N THR A 610 -37.46 -23.91 15.30
CA THR A 610 -38.50 -23.27 16.14
C THR A 610 -38.44 -23.79 17.58
N GLY A 611 -39.10 -23.06 18.50
CA GLY A 611 -39.30 -23.52 19.88
C GLY A 611 -38.15 -23.25 20.85
N ALA A 612 -37.09 -22.57 20.42
CA ALA A 612 -36.00 -22.16 21.29
C ALA A 612 -36.46 -21.08 22.30
N PRO A 613 -36.30 -21.29 23.62
CA PRO A 613 -36.74 -20.34 24.64
C PRO A 613 -36.00 -18.99 24.53
N ALA A 614 -36.59 -17.92 25.07
CA ALA A 614 -36.04 -16.57 24.96
C ALA A 614 -34.63 -16.44 25.56
N ASN A 615 -34.34 -17.19 26.61
CA ASN A 615 -33.07 -17.20 27.33
C ASN A 615 -32.14 -18.36 26.92
N GLN A 616 -32.36 -18.99 25.76
CA GLN A 616 -31.45 -20.02 25.25
C GLN A 616 -30.10 -19.39 24.89
N ASP A 617 -29.02 -20.08 25.25
CA ASP A 617 -27.64 -19.70 24.92
C ASP A 617 -26.88 -20.93 24.42
N ALA A 618 -26.50 -20.91 23.15
CA ALA A 618 -25.78 -21.98 22.47
C ALA A 618 -24.27 -21.97 22.80
N ARG A 619 -23.77 -20.89 23.42
CA ARG A 619 -22.36 -20.78 23.82
C ARG A 619 -21.96 -21.85 24.83
N SER A 620 -20.66 -22.12 24.88
CA SER A 620 -20.03 -23.10 25.74
C SER A 620 -19.06 -22.43 26.69
N THR A 621 -19.06 -22.88 27.95
CA THR A 621 -18.11 -22.39 28.95
C THR A 621 -16.73 -23.00 28.70
N ALA A 622 -15.68 -22.19 28.84
CA ALA A 622 -14.30 -22.66 28.74
C ALA A 622 -13.95 -23.71 29.81
N SER A 623 -13.15 -24.70 29.41
CA SER A 623 -12.72 -25.80 30.27
C SER A 623 -11.79 -25.31 31.38
N THR A 624 -11.96 -25.84 32.59
CA THR A 624 -11.04 -25.65 33.72
C THR A 624 -10.06 -26.82 33.90
N ASN A 625 -10.12 -27.81 32.99
CA ASN A 625 -9.15 -28.89 32.96
C ASN A 625 -7.82 -28.36 32.46
N SER A 626 -6.73 -28.84 33.04
CA SER A 626 -5.38 -28.44 32.63
C SER A 626 -5.06 -28.93 31.22
N SER A 627 -4.50 -28.06 30.37
CA SER A 627 -3.82 -28.45 29.14
C SER A 627 -2.32 -28.64 29.37
N THR A 628 -1.67 -29.45 28.53
CA THR A 628 -0.22 -29.73 28.62
C THR A 628 0.48 -29.74 27.26
N ASP A 629 -0.22 -29.38 26.17
CA ASP A 629 0.35 -29.31 24.83
C ASP A 629 1.16 -28.02 24.59
N GLY A 630 1.07 -27.06 25.53
CA GLY A 630 1.78 -25.79 25.49
C GLY A 630 1.02 -24.66 24.80
N SER A 631 -0.14 -24.95 24.17
CA SER A 631 -0.96 -23.94 23.50
C SER A 631 -1.75 -23.10 24.51
N ALA A 632 -1.83 -21.79 24.30
CA ALA A 632 -2.68 -20.94 25.11
C ALA A 632 -4.14 -21.04 24.69
N TYR A 633 -4.43 -20.88 23.40
CA TYR A 633 -5.76 -21.07 22.85
C TYR A 633 -5.92 -22.43 22.17
N HIS A 634 -7.13 -22.98 22.22
CA HIS A 634 -7.54 -24.16 21.48
C HIS A 634 -8.83 -23.84 20.72
N SER A 635 -8.84 -24.11 19.42
CA SER A 635 -10.01 -23.90 18.58
C SER A 635 -11.07 -24.95 18.93
N ASN A 636 -12.06 -24.52 19.71
CA ASN A 636 -13.10 -25.38 20.26
C ASN A 636 -14.39 -24.61 20.54
N ALA A 637 -15.46 -25.32 20.89
CA ALA A 637 -16.77 -24.71 21.14
C ALA A 637 -16.77 -23.52 22.13
N ALA A 638 -15.86 -23.48 23.12
CA ALA A 638 -15.78 -22.37 24.07
C ALA A 638 -15.00 -21.16 23.53
N LEU A 639 -13.99 -21.38 22.69
CA LEU A 639 -13.33 -20.30 21.96
C LEU A 639 -14.24 -19.74 20.86
N ASP A 640 -14.94 -20.61 20.13
CA ASP A 640 -15.97 -20.23 19.16
C ASP A 640 -17.11 -19.42 19.80
N SER A 641 -17.33 -19.55 21.10
CA SER A 641 -18.36 -18.78 21.80
C SER A 641 -18.03 -17.29 21.93
N GLN A 642 -16.78 -16.89 21.66
CA GLN A 642 -16.32 -15.52 21.73
C GLN A 642 -16.71 -14.73 20.47
N VAL A 643 -16.87 -13.42 20.61
CA VAL A 643 -17.07 -12.46 19.51
C VAL A 643 -16.36 -11.16 19.88
N ILE A 644 -15.54 -10.65 18.95
CA ILE A 644 -14.82 -9.39 19.13
C ILE A 644 -15.61 -8.27 18.44
N PHE A 645 -15.72 -7.10 19.08
CA PHE A 645 -16.22 -5.88 18.45
C PHE A 645 -15.10 -4.85 18.31
N GLU A 646 -14.72 -4.54 17.07
CA GLU A 646 -13.82 -3.45 16.73
C GLU A 646 -14.61 -2.14 16.78
N SER A 647 -14.50 -1.44 17.92
CA SER A 647 -15.46 -0.43 18.35
C SER A 647 -15.18 0.98 17.81
N PHE A 648 -14.49 1.10 16.68
CA PHE A 648 -14.15 2.39 16.10
C PHE A 648 -14.03 2.36 14.57
N SER A 649 -13.94 3.55 13.98
CA SER A 649 -13.50 3.77 12.60
C SER A 649 -12.52 4.93 12.58
N ASN A 650 -11.56 4.86 11.67
CA ASN A 650 -10.61 5.93 11.38
C ASN A 650 -11.32 7.29 11.15
N PHE A 651 -12.41 7.27 10.41
CA PHE A 651 -13.02 8.47 9.85
C PHE A 651 -14.14 9.08 10.70
N GLN A 652 -14.29 8.63 11.96
CA GLN A 652 -15.17 9.28 12.92
C GLN A 652 -14.87 10.78 12.99
N ALA A 653 -15.91 11.60 12.98
CA ALA A 653 -15.75 13.04 13.16
C ALA A 653 -15.30 13.37 14.58
N MET A 654 -14.58 14.47 14.75
CA MET A 654 -14.25 14.98 16.09
C MET A 654 -15.54 15.19 16.92
N PRO A 655 -15.56 14.82 18.20
CA PRO A 655 -16.73 15.00 19.06
C PRO A 655 -17.16 16.46 19.18
N THR A 656 -18.47 16.70 19.11
CA THR A 656 -19.05 18.05 19.17
C THR A 656 -19.37 18.52 20.60
N SER A 657 -19.50 17.58 21.53
CA SER A 657 -19.74 17.79 22.96
C SER A 657 -19.25 16.58 23.77
N HIS A 658 -19.21 16.70 25.09
CA HIS A 658 -18.74 15.60 25.94
C HIS A 658 -19.57 14.31 25.78
N ASP A 659 -20.89 14.43 25.70
CA ASP A 659 -21.79 13.27 25.53
C ASP A 659 -21.66 12.57 24.17
N THR A 660 -20.85 13.12 23.25
CA THR A 660 -20.59 12.55 21.92
C THR A 660 -19.20 11.92 21.79
N TYR A 661 -18.39 11.94 22.86
CA TYR A 661 -17.14 11.19 22.91
C TYR A 661 -17.41 9.68 22.79
N THR A 662 -16.61 8.98 21.99
CA THR A 662 -16.76 7.53 21.73
C THR A 662 -16.83 6.73 23.03
N ASN A 663 -15.95 6.98 23.99
CA ASN A 663 -15.91 6.26 25.26
C ASN A 663 -17.22 6.46 26.06
N VAL A 664 -17.75 7.70 26.09
CA VAL A 664 -19.01 8.03 26.78
C VAL A 664 -20.21 7.34 26.11
N VAL A 665 -20.28 7.41 24.77
CA VAL A 665 -21.38 6.80 24.01
C VAL A 665 -21.34 5.28 24.12
N LEU A 666 -20.14 4.67 24.01
CA LEU A 666 -19.96 3.22 24.11
C LEU A 666 -20.34 2.70 25.49
N ALA A 667 -19.95 3.40 26.58
CA ALA A 667 -20.34 3.06 27.94
C ALA A 667 -21.87 2.99 28.11
N ASN A 668 -22.60 3.91 27.49
CA ASN A 668 -24.06 3.95 27.52
C ASN A 668 -24.73 2.84 26.68
N HIS A 669 -23.99 2.14 25.83
CA HIS A 669 -24.49 1.07 24.97
C HIS A 669 -23.90 -0.31 25.30
N ALA A 670 -23.22 -0.46 26.44
CA ALA A 670 -22.63 -1.74 26.85
C ALA A 670 -23.68 -2.88 26.91
N ASP A 671 -24.90 -2.60 27.37
CA ASP A 671 -26.00 -3.57 27.40
C ASP A 671 -26.39 -4.06 25.99
N GLN A 672 -26.34 -3.17 24.98
CA GLN A 672 -26.63 -3.54 23.59
C GLN A 672 -25.56 -4.48 23.02
N LEU A 673 -24.28 -4.24 23.34
CA LEU A 673 -23.19 -5.12 22.92
C LEU A 673 -23.30 -6.51 23.59
N HIS A 674 -23.67 -6.53 24.87
CA HIS A 674 -23.97 -7.76 25.59
C HIS A 674 -25.11 -8.55 24.90
N ASP A 675 -26.20 -7.88 24.53
CA ASP A 675 -27.34 -8.49 23.83
C ASP A 675 -26.96 -9.03 22.44
N TRP A 676 -25.94 -8.45 21.78
CA TRP A 676 -25.36 -8.98 20.55
C TRP A 676 -24.43 -10.17 20.76
N GLY A 677 -24.13 -10.53 22.00
CA GLY A 677 -23.21 -11.62 22.34
C GLY A 677 -21.73 -11.25 22.19
N ILE A 678 -21.39 -9.97 22.16
CA ILE A 678 -20.00 -9.51 22.20
C ILE A 678 -19.38 -9.97 23.52
N THR A 679 -18.15 -10.47 23.46
CA THR A 679 -17.42 -10.94 24.64
C THR A 679 -16.09 -10.20 24.85
N SER A 680 -15.56 -9.57 23.81
CA SER A 680 -14.38 -8.71 23.89
C SER A 680 -14.58 -7.47 23.01
N VAL A 681 -14.22 -6.30 23.53
CA VAL A 681 -14.30 -5.02 22.83
C VAL A 681 -12.90 -4.50 22.58
N GLN A 682 -12.53 -4.41 21.32
CA GLN A 682 -11.32 -3.72 20.88
C GLN A 682 -11.61 -2.23 20.81
N LEU A 683 -11.03 -1.47 21.73
CA LEU A 683 -11.06 -0.01 21.69
C LEU A 683 -10.05 0.49 20.65
N ALA A 684 -10.27 1.69 20.13
CA ALA A 684 -9.26 2.42 19.37
C ALA A 684 -8.00 2.65 20.21
N PRO A 685 -6.82 2.87 19.60
CA PRO A 685 -5.65 3.35 20.33
C PRO A 685 -6.00 4.66 21.07
N GLN A 686 -5.87 4.63 22.39
CA GLN A 686 -6.31 5.74 23.26
C GLN A 686 -5.29 6.87 23.37
N TYR A 687 -4.20 6.80 22.61
CA TYR A 687 -3.07 7.72 22.69
C TYR A 687 -3.45 9.10 22.15
N ARG A 688 -2.88 10.15 22.75
CA ARG A 688 -3.01 11.51 22.20
C ARG A 688 -2.34 11.59 20.84
N SER A 689 -3.17 11.81 19.82
CA SER A 689 -2.69 11.92 18.45
C SER A 689 -1.80 13.16 18.25
N SER A 690 -0.78 12.99 17.42
CA SER A 690 -0.14 14.05 16.67
C SER A 690 -1.15 14.73 15.73
N THR A 691 -0.84 15.96 15.36
CA THR A 691 -1.57 16.77 14.38
C THR A 691 -0.64 17.33 13.30
N ASP A 692 0.49 16.68 13.03
CA ASP A 692 1.47 17.18 12.05
C ASP A 692 1.05 17.00 10.59
N GLY A 693 0.02 16.17 10.33
CA GLY A 693 -0.54 15.94 9.01
C GLY A 693 0.37 15.15 8.07
N THR A 694 1.38 14.44 8.60
CA THR A 694 2.37 13.70 7.79
C THR A 694 1.84 12.39 7.22
N PHE A 695 0.73 11.87 7.75
CA PHE A 695 0.01 10.71 7.23
C PHE A 695 -1.47 10.80 7.63
N LEU A 696 -2.32 9.93 7.05
CA LEU A 696 -3.76 9.89 7.32
C LEU A 696 -4.06 9.94 8.82
N ASP A 697 -3.42 9.08 9.60
CA ASP A 697 -3.66 8.90 11.04
C ASP A 697 -3.50 10.19 11.83
N ALA A 698 -2.49 11.00 11.51
CA ALA A 698 -2.27 12.31 12.13
C ALA A 698 -3.30 13.37 11.67
N ILE A 699 -3.87 13.22 10.47
CA ILE A 699 -4.91 14.12 9.95
C ILE A 699 -6.25 13.86 10.67
N ILE A 700 -6.64 12.59 10.78
CA ILE A 700 -7.92 12.16 11.37
C ILE A 700 -7.89 11.98 12.88
N GLN A 701 -6.70 12.03 13.48
CA GLN A 701 -6.46 11.89 14.92
C GLN A 701 -7.03 10.61 15.52
N ASN A 702 -6.87 9.48 14.81
CA ASN A 702 -7.38 8.17 15.23
C ASN A 702 -6.56 7.51 16.35
N GLY A 703 -5.45 8.12 16.77
CA GLY A 703 -4.64 7.64 17.88
C GLY A 703 -3.49 6.71 17.51
N TYR A 704 -3.33 6.28 16.24
CA TYR A 704 -2.15 5.51 15.80
C TYR A 704 -0.92 6.40 15.60
N ALA A 705 -1.12 7.66 15.22
CA ALA A 705 -0.04 8.63 15.13
C ALA A 705 0.12 9.39 16.45
N PHE A 706 0.99 8.97 17.37
CA PHE A 706 1.15 9.60 18.69
C PHE A 706 2.61 9.93 19.04
N THR A 707 2.78 10.90 19.94
CA THR A 707 4.10 11.33 20.44
C THR A 707 4.38 10.83 21.85
N ASP A 708 3.36 10.77 22.71
CA ASP A 708 3.45 10.31 24.10
C ASP A 708 2.56 9.09 24.29
N ARG A 709 3.18 7.91 24.28
CA ARG A 709 2.47 6.62 24.35
C ARG A 709 1.80 6.34 25.70
N TYR A 710 2.10 7.15 26.72
CA TYR A 710 1.46 7.04 28.03
C TYR A 710 0.34 8.07 28.24
N ASP A 711 0.16 9.04 27.33
CA ASP A 711 -0.94 10.01 27.40
C ASP A 711 -2.21 9.44 26.76
N LEU A 712 -3.09 8.90 27.60
CA LEU A 712 -4.38 8.34 27.19
C LEU A 712 -5.55 9.33 27.39
N GLY A 713 -5.27 10.64 27.30
CA GLY A 713 -6.29 11.69 27.46
C GLY A 713 -6.22 12.45 28.79
N PHE A 714 -5.03 12.55 29.40
CA PHE A 714 -4.89 13.28 30.65
C PHE A 714 -4.98 14.80 30.44
N GLY A 715 -5.75 15.47 31.30
CA GLY A 715 -5.90 16.92 31.32
C GLY A 715 -6.74 17.48 30.17
N THR A 716 -6.54 17.00 28.94
CA THR A 716 -7.38 17.26 27.77
C THR A 716 -7.78 15.95 27.08
N PRO A 717 -9.02 15.83 26.60
CA PRO A 717 -9.50 14.61 25.97
C PRO A 717 -8.74 14.31 24.67
N THR A 718 -8.68 13.03 24.32
CA THR A 718 -8.34 12.57 22.95
C THR A 718 -9.57 12.67 22.05
N LYS A 719 -9.51 12.10 20.85
CA LYS A 719 -10.69 11.93 19.98
C LYS A 719 -11.79 11.10 20.65
N TYR A 720 -11.45 10.25 21.62
CA TYR A 720 -12.35 9.26 22.20
C TYR A 720 -12.88 9.62 23.59
N GLY A 721 -12.24 10.54 24.30
CA GLY A 721 -12.60 10.98 25.66
C GLY A 721 -11.37 11.36 26.47
N ASP A 722 -11.57 11.77 27.73
CA ASP A 722 -10.46 11.90 28.67
C ASP A 722 -10.13 10.58 29.38
N ASP A 723 -9.10 10.58 30.22
CA ASP A 723 -8.66 9.39 30.95
C ASP A 723 -9.72 8.85 31.93
N THR A 724 -10.65 9.71 32.39
CA THR A 724 -11.79 9.29 33.21
C THR A 724 -12.88 8.62 32.38
N ASP A 725 -13.18 9.15 31.20
CA ASP A 725 -14.09 8.51 30.25
C ASP A 725 -13.59 7.13 29.83
N LEU A 726 -12.28 6.98 29.61
CA LEU A 726 -11.66 5.69 29.32
C LEU A 726 -11.86 4.69 30.47
N ARG A 727 -11.56 5.07 31.72
CA ARG A 727 -11.81 4.20 32.88
C ARG A 727 -13.29 3.84 33.02
N ASN A 728 -14.19 4.78 32.75
CA ASN A 728 -15.63 4.57 32.86
C ASN A 728 -16.15 3.58 31.82
N VAL A 729 -15.70 3.67 30.56
CA VAL A 729 -16.12 2.71 29.52
C VAL A 729 -15.60 1.31 29.82
N ILE A 730 -14.36 1.17 30.30
CA ILE A 730 -13.81 -0.13 30.69
C ILE A 730 -14.71 -0.79 31.76
N LYS A 731 -15.03 -0.04 32.82
CA LYS A 731 -15.91 -0.53 33.91
C LYS A 731 -17.31 -0.88 33.42
N ALA A 732 -17.88 -0.09 32.51
CA ALA A 732 -19.21 -0.35 31.97
C ALA A 732 -19.25 -1.65 31.15
N LEU A 733 -18.18 -1.94 30.40
CA LEU A 733 -18.02 -3.17 29.63
C LEU A 733 -17.80 -4.38 30.56
N HIS A 734 -16.94 -4.25 31.58
CA HIS A 734 -16.74 -5.28 32.62
C HIS A 734 -18.02 -5.61 33.37
N ALA A 735 -18.82 -4.60 33.72
CA ALA A 735 -20.13 -4.79 34.38
C ALA A 735 -21.10 -5.62 33.52
N ASN A 736 -20.90 -5.64 32.20
CA ASN A 736 -21.64 -6.44 31.22
C ASN A 736 -20.92 -7.75 30.82
N GLY A 737 -19.84 -8.11 31.52
CA GLY A 737 -19.11 -9.36 31.31
C GLY A 737 -18.29 -9.42 30.02
N MET A 738 -17.93 -8.27 29.46
CA MET A 738 -17.06 -8.17 28.29
C MET A 738 -15.63 -7.82 28.69
N GLN A 739 -14.66 -8.40 27.99
CA GLN A 739 -13.27 -8.00 28.05
C GLN A 739 -13.05 -6.68 27.32
N VAL A 740 -12.01 -5.94 27.69
CA VAL A 740 -11.59 -4.72 27.00
C VAL A 740 -10.14 -4.85 26.55
N MET A 741 -9.94 -4.66 25.25
CA MET A 741 -8.65 -4.83 24.60
C MET A 741 -8.02 -3.46 24.31
N ALA A 742 -6.77 -3.30 24.72
CA ALA A 742 -5.93 -2.16 24.37
C ALA A 742 -5.24 -2.39 23.02
N ASP A 743 -5.11 -1.34 22.21
CA ASP A 743 -4.33 -1.41 20.97
C ASP A 743 -2.87 -1.10 21.26
N PHE A 744 -1.98 -2.10 21.24
CA PHE A 744 -0.55 -1.97 21.56
C PHE A 744 0.23 -1.71 20.26
N VAL A 745 0.79 -0.50 20.15
CA VAL A 745 1.38 0.04 18.91
C VAL A 745 2.89 0.29 19.09
N PRO A 746 3.74 -0.75 18.97
CA PRO A 746 5.16 -0.66 19.31
C PRO A 746 6.06 -0.15 18.19
N ASP A 747 5.54 -0.04 16.97
CA ASP A 747 6.30 0.19 15.73
C ASP A 747 6.92 1.59 15.67
N GLN A 748 6.13 2.64 15.91
CA GLN A 748 6.51 4.00 15.54
C GLN A 748 6.12 5.09 16.54
N LEU A 749 6.77 6.25 16.40
CA LEU A 749 6.45 7.48 17.11
C LEU A 749 6.41 8.68 16.17
N TYR A 750 5.44 9.55 16.38
CA TYR A 750 5.24 10.78 15.60
C TYR A 750 5.70 12.03 16.35
N THR A 751 6.13 13.05 15.59
CA THR A 751 6.26 14.45 16.05
C THR A 751 7.08 14.65 17.33
N LEU A 752 8.24 13.99 17.42
CA LEU A 752 9.16 14.20 18.54
C LEU A 752 9.76 15.64 18.45
N PRO A 753 9.57 16.50 19.45
CA PRO A 753 9.82 17.94 19.33
C PRO A 753 11.31 18.32 19.30
N GLY A 754 12.18 17.47 19.85
CA GLY A 754 13.62 17.72 19.95
C GLY A 754 14.35 17.34 18.66
N LYS A 755 15.19 18.24 18.17
CA LYS A 755 16.10 18.00 17.06
C LYS A 755 17.34 17.22 17.52
N GLU A 756 17.83 16.31 16.69
CA GLU A 756 19.10 15.60 16.89
C GLU A 756 19.91 15.57 15.61
N LEU A 757 21.24 15.50 15.72
CA LEU A 757 22.11 15.23 14.57
C LEU A 757 22.36 13.73 14.49
N VAL A 758 22.14 13.16 13.31
CA VAL A 758 22.31 11.74 13.03
C VAL A 758 23.10 11.56 11.74
N GLN A 759 23.72 10.39 11.56
CA GLN A 759 24.19 9.97 10.25
C GLN A 759 23.13 9.07 9.62
N VAL A 760 22.84 9.30 8.34
CA VAL A 760 21.75 8.61 7.64
C VAL A 760 22.12 8.15 6.24
N THR A 761 21.40 7.15 5.78
CA THR A 761 21.34 6.70 4.38
C THR A 761 19.89 6.61 3.94
N ARG A 762 19.60 7.05 2.70
CA ARG A 762 18.27 6.90 2.08
C ARG A 762 18.01 5.45 1.72
N THR A 763 16.87 4.91 2.15
CA THR A 763 16.49 3.52 1.97
C THR A 763 15.01 3.38 1.61
N ASN A 764 14.63 2.24 1.03
CA ASN A 764 13.22 1.85 0.94
C ASN A 764 12.65 1.40 2.30
N ASN A 765 11.40 0.96 2.33
CA ASN A 765 10.72 0.41 3.50
C ASN A 765 11.40 -0.81 4.15
N MET A 766 12.18 -1.61 3.40
CA MET A 766 12.96 -2.73 3.93
C MET A 766 14.25 -2.28 4.63
N GLY A 767 14.63 -1.00 4.55
CA GLY A 767 15.94 -0.52 4.96
C GLY A 767 17.05 -0.81 3.94
N GLU A 768 16.71 -1.17 2.70
CA GLU A 768 17.69 -1.38 1.64
C GLU A 768 18.13 -0.01 1.06
N PRO A 769 19.45 0.28 0.99
CA PRO A 769 19.96 1.55 0.48
C PRO A 769 19.57 1.82 -0.97
N ASP A 770 19.08 3.03 -1.24
CA ASP A 770 19.03 3.55 -2.60
C ASP A 770 20.43 4.01 -3.00
N THR A 771 21.15 3.15 -3.72
CA THR A 771 22.52 3.42 -4.17
C THR A 771 22.66 4.63 -5.10
N HIS A 772 21.55 5.16 -5.62
CA HIS A 772 21.52 6.36 -6.45
C HIS A 772 21.07 7.61 -5.67
N SER A 773 20.86 7.54 -4.36
CA SER A 773 20.59 8.75 -3.58
C SER A 773 21.87 9.55 -3.29
N ASP A 774 21.76 10.87 -3.21
CA ASP A 774 22.85 11.73 -2.68
C ASP A 774 22.96 11.67 -1.14
N ILE A 775 21.98 11.04 -0.49
CA ILE A 775 21.94 10.79 0.95
C ILE A 775 22.54 9.41 1.23
N GLN A 776 23.88 9.36 1.18
CA GLN A 776 24.67 8.17 1.50
C GLN A 776 25.65 8.51 2.62
N HIS A 777 25.43 7.95 3.81
CA HIS A 777 26.29 8.15 4.97
C HIS A 777 26.46 9.64 5.37
N ILE A 778 25.45 10.48 5.16
CA ILE A 778 25.54 11.93 5.42
C ILE A 778 25.05 12.30 6.82
N LEU A 779 25.53 13.44 7.33
CA LEU A 779 24.92 14.06 8.52
C LEU A 779 23.61 14.73 8.16
N TYR A 780 22.59 14.45 8.95
CA TYR A 780 21.23 14.97 8.79
C TYR A 780 20.68 15.33 10.17
N VAL A 781 19.92 16.41 10.26
CA VAL A 781 19.25 16.75 11.51
C VAL A 781 17.89 16.05 11.48
N THR A 782 17.50 15.27 12.48
CA THR A 782 16.16 14.65 12.58
C THR A 782 15.35 15.24 13.75
N SER A 783 14.05 14.91 13.84
CA SER A 783 13.16 15.22 14.96
C SER A 783 12.79 13.92 15.65
N THR A 784 13.64 13.51 16.58
CA THR A 784 13.71 12.15 17.14
C THR A 784 13.84 12.15 18.65
N ARG A 785 13.99 13.34 19.28
CA ARG A 785 14.12 13.46 20.73
C ARG A 785 12.82 13.92 21.38
N GLY A 786 12.33 13.20 22.38
CA GLY A 786 11.12 13.60 23.12
C GLY A 786 10.34 12.45 23.73
N GLY A 787 9.02 12.48 23.62
CA GLY A 787 8.12 11.47 24.20
C GLY A 787 7.04 12.03 25.14
N GLY A 788 7.06 13.33 25.44
CA GLY A 788 6.04 13.99 26.25
C GLY A 788 6.21 13.85 27.77
N GLU A 789 5.23 14.38 28.51
CA GLU A 789 5.24 14.42 29.97
C GLU A 789 5.10 13.03 30.59
N TYR A 790 4.27 12.17 29.99
CA TYR A 790 3.89 10.88 30.55
C TYR A 790 4.89 9.78 30.20
N GLN A 791 5.59 9.84 29.07
CA GLN A 791 6.81 9.03 28.87
C GLN A 791 7.85 9.32 29.94
N LYS A 792 8.08 10.60 30.27
CA LYS A 792 8.99 10.99 31.34
C LYS A 792 8.52 10.49 32.70
N GLN A 793 7.21 10.52 32.94
CA GLN A 793 6.64 10.04 34.19
C GLN A 793 6.73 8.52 34.33
N TYR A 794 6.28 7.76 33.33
CA TYR A 794 6.01 6.31 33.45
C TYR A 794 7.02 5.41 32.75
N GLY A 795 7.85 5.92 31.84
CA GLY A 795 8.85 5.14 31.12
C GLY A 795 9.78 4.36 32.07
N GLY A 796 9.84 3.06 31.92
CA GLY A 796 10.63 2.12 32.72
C GLY A 796 10.31 2.06 34.21
N GLU A 797 9.23 2.68 34.71
CA GLU A 797 8.95 2.75 36.15
C GLU A 797 8.57 1.42 36.80
N PHE A 798 7.99 0.50 36.02
CA PHE A 798 7.43 -0.75 36.52
C PHE A 798 8.39 -1.93 36.37
N LEU A 799 9.55 -1.75 35.73
CA LEU A 799 10.52 -2.82 35.45
C LEU A 799 11.02 -3.54 36.70
N GLU A 800 11.36 -2.81 37.76
CA GLU A 800 11.81 -3.42 39.03
C GLU A 800 10.70 -4.28 39.66
N ARG A 801 9.44 -3.82 39.58
CA ARG A 801 8.27 -4.56 40.07
C ARG A 801 8.03 -5.80 39.23
N LEU A 802 8.05 -5.67 37.90
CA LEU A 802 7.92 -6.78 36.96
C LEU A 802 8.99 -7.85 37.23
N ARG A 803 10.25 -7.45 37.41
CA ARG A 803 11.35 -8.37 37.75
C ARG A 803 11.13 -9.12 39.05
N ALA A 804 10.55 -8.46 40.05
CA ALA A 804 10.23 -9.09 41.33
C ALA A 804 9.07 -10.09 41.24
N LEU A 805 8.06 -9.80 40.40
CA LEU A 805 6.89 -10.66 40.20
C LEU A 805 7.19 -11.83 39.26
N TYR A 806 7.90 -11.54 38.16
CA TYR A 806 8.07 -12.41 37.00
C TYR A 806 9.56 -12.41 36.58
N PRO A 807 10.46 -13.03 37.36
CA PRO A 807 11.90 -12.97 37.10
C PRO A 807 12.31 -13.61 35.78
N ASP A 808 11.53 -14.56 35.26
CA ASP A 808 11.83 -15.29 34.03
C ASP A 808 11.80 -14.35 32.80
N LEU A 809 10.91 -13.33 32.78
CA LEU A 809 10.90 -12.28 31.74
C LEU A 809 12.27 -11.58 31.57
N PHE A 810 13.06 -11.47 32.63
CA PHE A 810 14.35 -10.77 32.64
C PHE A 810 15.55 -11.72 32.50
N THR A 811 15.31 -13.02 32.34
CA THR A 811 16.37 -14.03 32.20
C THR A 811 16.24 -14.86 30.92
N THR A 812 15.06 -14.87 30.30
CA THR A 812 14.82 -15.43 28.98
C THR A 812 15.59 -14.63 27.92
N ARG A 813 16.33 -15.34 27.08
CA ARG A 813 17.00 -14.75 25.91
C ARG A 813 16.02 -14.69 24.76
N GLN A 814 15.92 -13.53 24.14
CA GLN A 814 15.09 -13.29 22.97
C GLN A 814 15.76 -13.84 21.71
N ILE A 815 14.96 -14.21 20.71
CA ILE A 815 15.40 -15.03 19.58
C ILE A 815 16.23 -14.19 18.61
N SER A 816 15.76 -12.98 18.27
CA SER A 816 16.39 -12.15 17.24
C SER A 816 17.79 -11.67 17.67
N THR A 817 17.94 -11.32 18.95
CA THR A 817 19.14 -10.71 19.53
C THR A 817 20.07 -11.72 20.20
N GLY A 818 19.53 -12.86 20.64
CA GLY A 818 20.21 -13.80 21.53
C GLY A 818 20.53 -13.23 22.92
N GLN A 819 20.00 -12.05 23.29
CA GLN A 819 20.22 -11.38 24.57
C GLN A 819 18.97 -11.42 25.46
N THR A 820 19.12 -11.18 26.75
CA THR A 820 17.99 -10.89 27.64
C THR A 820 17.60 -9.41 27.48
N ILE A 821 16.36 -9.05 27.83
CA ILE A 821 15.98 -7.63 27.95
C ILE A 821 16.92 -6.89 28.94
N ASP A 822 17.11 -5.59 28.72
CA ASP A 822 17.98 -4.74 29.55
C ASP A 822 17.17 -3.62 30.22
N ASP A 823 16.88 -3.80 31.50
CA ASP A 823 16.18 -2.81 32.33
C ASP A 823 17.13 -1.87 33.10
N SER A 824 18.44 -1.88 32.78
CA SER A 824 19.41 -1.00 33.45
C SER A 824 19.21 0.47 33.10
N VAL A 825 18.49 0.75 32.01
CA VAL A 825 18.13 2.08 31.53
C VAL A 825 16.62 2.23 31.48
N LYS A 826 16.09 3.28 32.10
CA LYS A 826 14.69 3.71 31.92
C LYS A 826 14.64 4.72 30.77
N ILE A 827 13.85 4.43 29.73
CA ILE A 827 13.67 5.36 28.61
C ILE A 827 12.69 6.45 29.04
N LYS A 828 13.21 7.56 29.55
CA LYS A 828 12.40 8.72 29.96
C LYS A 828 12.21 9.76 28.86
N GLU A 829 13.05 9.66 27.85
CA GLU A 829 13.06 10.49 26.66
C GLU A 829 13.55 9.58 25.53
N TRP A 830 12.81 9.55 24.43
CA TRP A 830 13.21 8.92 23.19
C TRP A 830 14.31 9.74 22.51
N SER A 831 15.14 9.06 21.72
CA SER A 831 16.22 9.66 20.92
C SER A 831 16.61 8.68 19.80
N ALA A 832 17.33 9.14 18.79
CA ALA A 832 17.68 8.38 17.59
C ALA A 832 18.46 7.07 17.84
N LYS A 833 19.12 6.91 19.00
CA LYS A 833 19.77 5.64 19.38
C LYS A 833 18.81 4.50 19.72
N TYR A 834 17.53 4.81 19.91
CA TYR A 834 16.45 3.84 20.16
C TYR A 834 15.56 3.62 18.94
N LEU A 835 15.98 4.13 17.78
CA LEU A 835 15.22 4.14 16.54
C LEU A 835 16.06 3.49 15.42
N ASN A 836 15.40 2.75 14.55
CA ASN A 836 15.98 2.18 13.33
C ASN A 836 16.21 3.28 12.28
N GLY A 837 15.24 4.20 12.17
CA GLY A 837 15.22 5.23 11.14
C GLY A 837 14.01 6.17 11.26
N THR A 838 13.74 6.89 10.18
CA THR A 838 12.57 7.77 10.04
C THR A 838 12.12 7.83 8.60
N ALA A 839 10.84 8.07 8.36
CA ALA A 839 10.37 8.66 7.10
C ALA A 839 11.16 9.95 6.79
N ILE A 840 11.35 10.26 5.51
CA ILE A 840 12.01 11.50 5.10
C ILE A 840 11.30 12.73 5.71
N GLN A 841 12.05 13.66 6.30
CA GLN A 841 11.48 14.78 7.08
C GLN A 841 11.45 16.10 6.32
N GLY A 842 11.86 16.12 5.06
CA GLY A 842 11.81 17.29 4.20
C GLY A 842 12.76 18.42 4.60
N ARG A 843 13.89 18.10 5.25
CA ARG A 843 14.92 19.08 5.64
C ARG A 843 15.97 19.29 4.58
N GLY A 844 16.18 18.31 3.69
CA GLY A 844 17.11 18.33 2.58
C GLY A 844 18.50 17.81 2.91
N ALA A 845 19.13 17.17 1.92
CA ALA A 845 20.45 16.55 2.02
C ALA A 845 21.58 17.56 2.35
N GLY A 846 21.40 18.83 2.00
CA GLY A 846 22.37 19.90 2.21
C GLY A 846 22.13 20.77 3.45
N TYR A 847 21.16 20.41 4.31
CA TYR A 847 20.77 21.24 5.46
C TYR A 847 21.86 21.37 6.52
N VAL A 848 22.62 20.29 6.75
CA VAL A 848 23.88 20.35 7.49
C VAL A 848 24.95 20.87 6.53
N LEU A 849 25.49 22.05 6.82
CA LEU A 849 26.29 22.79 5.86
C LEU A 849 27.67 22.14 5.68
N ARG A 850 28.02 21.93 4.41
CA ARG A 850 29.32 21.45 3.97
C ARG A 850 29.86 22.35 2.86
N ASP A 851 31.16 22.27 2.68
CA ASP A 851 31.85 22.92 1.58
C ASP A 851 31.61 22.16 0.27
N ASN A 852 30.99 22.79 -0.72
CA ASN A 852 30.65 22.13 -1.99
C ASN A 852 31.90 21.68 -2.78
N GLY A 853 33.07 22.25 -2.51
CA GLY A 853 34.31 21.91 -3.20
C GLY A 853 35.03 20.71 -2.58
N THR A 854 34.81 20.41 -1.31
CA THR A 854 35.55 19.36 -0.59
C THR A 854 34.65 18.34 0.11
N ASN A 855 33.33 18.57 0.08
CA ASN A 855 32.31 17.84 0.83
C ASN A 855 32.51 17.82 2.36
N ALA A 856 33.44 18.62 2.89
CA ALA A 856 33.74 18.68 4.31
C ALA A 856 32.71 19.52 5.06
N TYR A 857 32.13 18.96 6.12
CA TYR A 857 31.18 19.67 6.97
C TYR A 857 31.83 20.82 7.73
N TYR A 858 31.11 21.95 7.84
CA TYR A 858 31.53 23.05 8.69
C TYR A 858 31.23 22.74 10.14
N LYS A 859 32.25 22.88 11.00
CA LYS A 859 32.20 22.48 12.40
C LYS A 859 32.98 23.45 13.28
N VAL A 860 32.39 23.79 14.42
CA VAL A 860 33.00 24.53 15.51
C VAL A 860 33.10 23.62 16.75
N THR A 861 34.28 23.55 17.33
CA THR A 861 34.59 22.68 18.47
C THR A 861 35.26 23.48 19.58
N ALA A 862 35.13 23.01 20.81
CA ALA A 862 35.81 23.63 21.94
C ALA A 862 37.28 23.16 21.99
N ASN A 863 38.23 24.08 21.78
CA ASN A 863 39.65 23.95 22.15
C ASN A 863 40.54 22.96 21.38
N ASP A 864 40.28 22.61 20.12
CA ASP A 864 41.18 21.76 19.33
C ASP A 864 42.00 22.52 18.25
N GLY A 865 41.68 23.79 17.97
CA GLY A 865 42.32 24.57 16.91
C GLY A 865 42.01 24.07 15.50
N ASN A 866 41.10 23.11 15.35
CA ASN A 866 40.73 22.46 14.10
C ASN A 866 39.37 23.01 13.64
N VAL A 867 39.40 24.25 13.17
CA VAL A 867 38.21 25.00 12.76
C VAL A 867 38.02 24.86 11.26
N ASN A 868 36.95 24.18 10.82
CA ASN A 868 36.54 24.16 9.43
C ASN A 868 35.38 25.15 9.24
N LEU A 869 35.70 26.38 8.85
CA LEU A 869 34.74 27.46 8.58
C LEU A 869 35.05 28.13 7.24
N PRO A 870 34.04 28.72 6.58
CA PRO A 870 34.27 29.58 5.43
C PRO A 870 35.25 30.72 5.75
N LYS A 871 36.14 31.03 4.80
CA LYS A 871 37.18 32.06 4.98
C LYS A 871 36.61 33.44 5.35
N GLN A 872 35.42 33.79 4.88
CA GLN A 872 34.76 35.06 5.21
C GLN A 872 34.44 35.17 6.70
N LEU A 873 34.01 34.07 7.34
CA LEU A 873 33.77 34.06 8.80
C LEU A 873 35.06 34.19 9.60
N LEU A 874 36.23 33.97 8.98
CA LEU A 874 37.55 34.18 9.57
C LEU A 874 38.12 35.58 9.23
N GLY A 875 37.36 36.43 8.55
CA GLY A 875 37.80 37.75 8.10
C GLY A 875 38.88 37.70 7.01
N GLN A 876 38.95 36.60 6.26
CA GLN A 876 39.94 36.38 5.19
C GLN A 876 39.33 36.65 3.81
N PRO A 877 40.09 37.26 2.88
CA PRO A 877 39.61 37.53 1.52
C PRO A 877 39.39 36.23 0.74
N VAL A 878 38.42 36.25 -0.18
CA VAL A 878 38.02 35.11 -1.01
C VAL A 878 38.05 35.48 -2.49
N MET A 879 38.53 34.53 -3.30
CA MET A 879 38.37 34.49 -4.74
C MET A 879 37.46 33.30 -5.07
N THR A 880 36.53 33.46 -6.00
CA THR A 880 35.57 32.41 -6.38
C THR A 880 35.47 32.29 -7.90
N GLY A 881 35.04 31.13 -8.40
CA GLY A 881 34.77 30.89 -9.81
C GLY A 881 35.81 30.00 -10.51
N PHE A 882 35.62 29.81 -11.81
CA PHE A 882 36.51 28.99 -12.63
C PHE A 882 37.83 29.70 -12.91
N TYR A 883 38.91 28.93 -13.01
CA TYR A 883 40.19 29.41 -13.50
C TYR A 883 40.91 28.34 -14.30
N HIS A 884 41.84 28.75 -15.16
CA HIS A 884 42.57 27.84 -16.04
C HIS A 884 44.06 27.80 -15.71
N GLU A 885 44.58 26.60 -15.48
CA GLU A 885 46.01 26.33 -15.29
C GLU A 885 46.59 25.54 -16.48
N ALA A 886 47.81 25.01 -16.35
CA ALA A 886 48.46 24.27 -17.43
C ALA A 886 47.88 22.86 -17.67
N ASP A 887 47.23 22.29 -16.65
CA ASP A 887 46.64 20.95 -16.62
C ASP A 887 45.14 20.92 -16.92
N GLY A 888 44.42 22.03 -16.70
CA GLY A 888 43.03 22.19 -17.12
C GLY A 888 42.31 23.33 -16.40
N TYR A 889 40.98 23.24 -16.38
CA TYR A 889 40.12 24.15 -15.62
C TYR A 889 39.96 23.65 -14.18
N HIS A 890 39.91 24.59 -13.24
CA HIS A 890 39.74 24.41 -11.81
C HIS A 890 38.62 25.34 -11.32
N PHE A 891 38.16 25.16 -10.08
CA PHE A 891 37.11 26.00 -9.48
C PHE A 891 37.40 26.31 -8.01
N GLU A 892 37.29 27.59 -7.63
CA GLU A 892 37.28 28.02 -6.23
C GLU A 892 35.85 28.30 -5.77
N THR A 893 35.46 27.73 -4.63
CA THR A 893 34.12 27.94 -4.05
C THR A 893 33.97 29.33 -3.44
N LEU A 894 32.72 29.71 -3.14
CA LEU A 894 32.44 30.90 -2.33
C LEU A 894 33.05 30.85 -0.93
N SER A 895 33.46 29.70 -0.41
CA SER A 895 34.17 29.62 0.87
C SER A 895 35.69 29.80 0.73
N GLY A 896 36.18 29.95 -0.51
CA GLY A 896 37.58 30.08 -0.88
C GLY A 896 38.35 28.77 -0.77
N THR A 897 37.72 27.66 -1.13
CA THR A 897 38.32 26.32 -1.23
C THR A 897 38.34 25.85 -2.67
N SER A 898 39.41 25.17 -3.09
CA SER A 898 39.47 24.56 -4.42
C SER A 898 38.61 23.30 -4.47
N ALA A 899 37.78 23.15 -5.51
CA ALA A 899 36.95 21.98 -5.73
C ALA A 899 37.79 20.74 -6.07
N LYS A 900 37.57 19.63 -5.37
CA LYS A 900 38.24 18.34 -5.53
C LYS A 900 37.28 17.20 -5.20
N ASP A 901 37.21 16.21 -6.09
CA ASP A 901 36.25 15.10 -6.00
C ASP A 901 34.83 15.62 -5.74
N ALA A 902 34.40 16.58 -6.55
CA ALA A 902 33.21 17.37 -6.29
C ALA A 902 32.45 17.72 -7.57
N PHE A 903 31.13 17.61 -7.47
CA PHE A 903 30.20 18.19 -8.43
C PHE A 903 29.97 19.66 -8.11
N ILE A 904 30.06 20.52 -9.12
CA ILE A 904 29.86 21.97 -9.01
C ILE A 904 28.82 22.39 -10.03
N MET A 905 27.77 23.07 -9.57
CA MET A 905 26.85 23.78 -10.45
C MET A 905 27.43 25.16 -10.75
N GLY A 906 27.71 25.44 -12.02
CA GLY A 906 28.22 26.72 -12.49
C GLY A 906 27.16 27.82 -12.45
N ASP A 907 27.60 29.07 -12.62
CA ASP A 907 26.73 30.26 -12.71
C ASP A 907 25.81 30.23 -13.96
N ASP A 908 26.13 29.37 -14.93
CA ASP A 908 25.33 29.07 -16.12
C ASP A 908 24.24 28.02 -15.87
N GLY A 909 24.19 27.43 -14.66
CA GLY A 909 23.26 26.37 -14.30
C GLY A 909 23.69 24.98 -14.78
N ALA A 910 24.86 24.83 -15.40
CA ALA A 910 25.39 23.56 -15.84
C ALA A 910 26.13 22.84 -14.71
N LEU A 911 26.12 21.51 -14.74
CA LEU A 911 26.80 20.67 -13.76
C LEU A 911 28.18 20.25 -14.28
N TYR A 912 29.21 20.43 -13.46
CA TYR A 912 30.61 20.08 -13.73
C TYR A 912 31.11 19.11 -12.66
N TYR A 913 32.16 18.36 -12.97
CA TYR A 913 32.86 17.54 -11.98
C TYR A 913 34.37 17.79 -12.03
N PHE A 914 34.96 17.90 -10.83
CA PHE A 914 36.39 18.08 -10.63
C PHE A 914 36.97 16.82 -9.98
N ASP A 915 38.04 16.29 -10.56
CA ASP A 915 38.70 15.08 -10.06
C ASP A 915 39.42 15.31 -8.72
N ASP A 916 40.13 14.28 -8.22
CA ASP A 916 40.85 14.34 -6.94
C ASP A 916 42.03 15.34 -6.93
N GLN A 917 42.50 15.77 -8.11
CA GLN A 917 43.51 16.80 -8.27
C GLN A 917 42.89 18.20 -8.38
N GLY A 918 41.57 18.28 -8.59
CA GLY A 918 40.81 19.52 -8.79
C GLY A 918 40.71 19.94 -10.25
N VAL A 919 40.99 19.05 -11.19
CA VAL A 919 40.90 19.33 -12.63
C VAL A 919 39.52 18.93 -13.15
N MET A 920 38.88 19.82 -13.92
CA MET A 920 37.58 19.58 -14.54
C MET A 920 37.68 18.43 -15.55
N VAL A 921 36.81 17.44 -15.41
CA VAL A 921 36.82 16.25 -16.28
C VAL A 921 36.01 16.45 -17.56
N THR A 922 36.31 15.64 -18.58
CA THR A 922 35.51 15.54 -19.82
C THR A 922 35.39 14.07 -20.25
N GLY A 923 34.45 13.77 -21.14
CA GLY A 923 34.18 12.44 -21.67
C GLY A 923 33.46 11.52 -20.67
N LYS A 924 33.52 10.21 -20.95
CA LYS A 924 32.91 9.19 -20.08
C LYS A 924 33.75 9.03 -18.81
N GLN A 925 33.15 9.28 -17.66
CA GLN A 925 33.82 9.23 -16.36
C GLN A 925 33.04 8.32 -15.41
N ARG A 926 33.77 7.67 -14.50
CA ARG A 926 33.15 6.94 -13.39
C ARG A 926 33.38 7.75 -12.13
N VAL A 927 32.30 8.22 -11.54
CA VAL A 927 32.31 9.00 -10.29
C VAL A 927 31.62 8.13 -9.24
N HIS A 928 32.37 7.76 -8.21
CA HIS A 928 31.96 6.74 -7.25
C HIS A 928 31.48 5.43 -7.94
N GLN A 929 30.20 5.08 -7.83
CA GLN A 929 29.63 3.86 -8.42
C GLN A 929 29.03 4.09 -9.82
N ASP A 930 28.74 5.33 -10.18
CA ASP A 930 27.96 5.70 -11.36
C ASP A 930 28.84 6.11 -12.55
N GLN A 931 28.29 5.98 -13.75
CA GLN A 931 28.91 6.51 -14.97
C GLN A 931 28.22 7.78 -15.42
N TYR A 932 29.02 8.79 -15.72
CA TYR A 932 28.59 10.08 -16.25
C TYR A 932 29.24 10.31 -17.61
N PHE A 933 28.65 11.20 -18.41
CA PHE A 933 29.27 11.69 -19.63
C PHE A 933 29.38 13.21 -19.57
N PHE A 934 30.60 13.71 -19.54
CA PHE A 934 30.88 15.13 -19.58
C PHE A 934 31.21 15.53 -21.03
N LEU A 935 30.53 16.55 -21.54
CA LEU A 935 30.80 17.12 -22.86
C LEU A 935 32.22 17.73 -22.91
N PRO A 936 32.79 18.00 -24.10
CA PRO A 936 34.16 18.56 -24.20
C PRO A 936 34.33 19.94 -23.54
N ASN A 937 33.25 20.66 -23.29
CA ASN A 937 33.22 21.90 -22.51
C ASN A 937 33.09 21.67 -20.98
N GLY A 938 33.03 20.42 -20.52
CA GLY A 938 32.96 20.01 -19.12
C GLY A 938 31.55 19.78 -18.57
N ILE A 939 30.51 20.14 -19.33
CA ILE A 939 29.11 20.03 -18.87
C ILE A 939 28.69 18.55 -18.78
N ALA A 940 28.14 18.13 -17.64
CA ALA A 940 27.54 16.82 -17.47
C ALA A 940 26.29 16.69 -18.34
N LEU A 941 26.21 15.61 -19.10
CA LEU A 941 25.05 15.30 -19.93
C LEU A 941 23.91 14.75 -19.05
N THR A 942 22.82 15.51 -18.96
CA THR A 942 21.62 15.14 -18.19
C THR A 942 20.38 15.04 -19.08
N ASP A 943 19.49 14.11 -18.78
CA ASP A 943 18.22 13.84 -19.48
C ASP A 943 18.38 13.75 -21.01
N ALA A 944 19.42 13.05 -21.45
CA ALA A 944 19.80 13.06 -22.85
C ALA A 944 20.53 11.78 -23.29
N PHE A 945 20.40 11.48 -24.58
CA PHE A 945 21.20 10.45 -25.22
C PHE A 945 22.58 10.97 -25.62
N VAL A 946 23.60 10.11 -25.59
CA VAL A 946 24.83 10.30 -26.37
C VAL A 946 24.88 9.24 -27.45
N GLN A 947 25.28 9.64 -28.66
CA GLN A 947 25.41 8.73 -29.81
C GLN A 947 26.87 8.61 -30.26
N SER A 948 27.34 7.37 -30.37
CA SER A 948 28.63 7.03 -30.97
C SER A 948 28.57 6.99 -32.50
N ALA A 949 29.74 6.97 -33.15
CA ALA A 949 29.86 7.00 -34.61
C ALA A 949 29.22 5.80 -35.34
N ASP A 950 29.07 4.65 -34.66
CA ASP A 950 28.35 3.46 -35.15
C ASP A 950 26.82 3.55 -34.95
N GLY A 951 26.34 4.69 -34.46
CA GLY A 951 24.95 4.96 -34.20
C GLY A 951 24.42 4.36 -32.89
N GLN A 952 25.25 3.65 -32.09
CA GLN A 952 24.83 3.21 -30.76
C GLN A 952 24.52 4.41 -29.87
N ARG A 953 23.55 4.23 -28.98
CA ARG A 953 23.10 5.28 -28.07
C ARG A 953 23.15 4.78 -26.64
N GLN A 954 23.53 5.67 -25.74
CA GLN A 954 23.41 5.52 -24.30
C GLN A 954 22.59 6.67 -23.75
N TYR A 955 21.82 6.47 -22.69
CA TYR A 955 20.98 7.51 -22.09
C TYR A 955 21.47 7.82 -20.68
N TYR A 956 21.58 9.12 -20.39
CA TYR A 956 21.94 9.63 -19.07
C TYR A 956 20.73 10.34 -18.48
N ASP A 957 20.36 9.99 -17.26
CA ASP A 957 19.16 10.49 -16.59
C ASP A 957 19.27 11.96 -16.17
N LYS A 958 18.26 12.47 -15.47
CA LYS A 958 18.20 13.86 -15.02
C LYS A 958 19.31 14.25 -14.03
N THR A 959 19.91 13.28 -13.35
CA THR A 959 21.06 13.47 -12.46
C THR A 959 22.39 13.33 -13.22
N GLY A 960 22.34 12.88 -14.47
CA GLY A 960 23.50 12.69 -15.34
C GLY A 960 24.09 11.28 -15.29
N ARG A 961 23.41 10.32 -14.63
CA ARG A 961 23.88 8.94 -14.49
C ARG A 961 23.46 8.09 -15.68
N LEU A 962 24.33 7.19 -16.12
CA LEU A 962 24.06 6.23 -17.18
C LEU A 962 22.98 5.25 -16.75
N VAL A 963 21.88 5.18 -17.48
CA VAL A 963 20.81 4.20 -17.24
C VAL A 963 21.20 2.85 -17.83
N ILE A 964 21.03 1.77 -17.04
CA ILE A 964 21.31 0.38 -17.43
C ILE A 964 20.12 -0.52 -17.10
N ASN A 965 19.90 -1.58 -17.89
CA ASN A 965 18.86 -2.59 -17.66
C ASN A 965 17.45 -2.02 -17.37
N GLN A 966 17.10 -0.86 -17.92
CA GLN A 966 15.81 -0.19 -17.71
C GLN A 966 15.19 0.26 -19.04
N TYR A 967 13.92 0.67 -18.98
CA TYR A 967 13.31 1.42 -20.07
C TYR A 967 13.68 2.88 -19.95
N VAL A 968 13.88 3.54 -21.07
CA VAL A 968 14.03 4.98 -21.17
C VAL A 968 13.11 5.49 -22.26
N THR A 969 12.56 6.68 -22.09
CA THR A 969 11.67 7.29 -23.09
C THR A 969 12.28 8.57 -23.61
N ASP A 970 12.16 8.82 -24.92
CA ASP A 970 12.45 10.15 -25.45
C ASP A 970 11.26 11.11 -25.27
N HIS A 971 11.45 12.39 -25.61
CA HIS A 971 10.40 13.42 -25.53
C HIS A 971 9.22 13.20 -26.50
N GLN A 972 9.30 12.22 -27.41
CA GLN A 972 8.19 11.82 -28.28
C GLN A 972 7.42 10.64 -27.67
N ALA A 973 7.71 10.28 -26.43
CA ALA A 973 7.19 9.10 -25.73
C ALA A 973 7.53 7.78 -26.43
N ASN A 974 8.59 7.75 -27.25
CA ASN A 974 9.10 6.50 -27.77
C ASN A 974 9.85 5.77 -26.66
N ALA A 975 9.47 4.52 -26.39
CA ALA A 975 10.15 3.67 -25.42
C ALA A 975 11.37 2.98 -26.05
N PHE A 976 12.48 2.96 -25.32
CA PHE A 976 13.70 2.23 -25.62
C PHE A 976 14.03 1.33 -24.44
N ARG A 977 14.69 0.22 -24.71
CA ARG A 977 15.30 -0.62 -23.68
C ARG A 977 16.81 -0.46 -23.74
N VAL A 978 17.47 -0.23 -22.59
CA VAL A 978 18.93 -0.24 -22.48
C VAL A 978 19.42 -1.52 -21.81
N ASP A 979 20.55 -2.04 -22.26
CA ASP A 979 21.17 -3.26 -21.73
C ASP A 979 22.03 -3.00 -20.49
N ALA A 980 22.73 -4.03 -20.00
CA ALA A 980 23.58 -3.96 -18.80
C ALA A 980 24.81 -3.05 -18.98
N ASP A 981 25.19 -2.76 -20.22
CA ASP A 981 26.27 -1.83 -20.57
C ASP A 981 25.74 -0.41 -20.85
N GLY A 982 24.42 -0.21 -20.75
CA GLY A 982 23.71 1.05 -21.00
C GLY A 982 23.48 1.34 -22.49
N ASN A 983 23.63 0.35 -23.37
CA ASN A 983 23.40 0.53 -24.80
C ASN A 983 21.92 0.30 -25.14
N VAL A 984 21.37 1.17 -25.98
CA VAL A 984 20.03 0.97 -26.55
C VAL A 984 19.99 -0.33 -27.35
N VAL A 985 19.05 -1.21 -26.99
CA VAL A 985 18.75 -2.45 -27.70
C VAL A 985 18.12 -2.12 -29.06
N ARG A 986 18.66 -2.67 -30.15
CA ARG A 986 18.23 -2.37 -31.52
C ARG A 986 18.18 -3.62 -32.39
N ASN A 987 17.23 -3.63 -33.32
CA ASN A 987 17.08 -4.64 -34.37
C ASN A 987 16.99 -6.08 -33.85
N GLN A 988 16.29 -6.29 -32.73
CA GLN A 988 16.13 -7.61 -32.14
C GLN A 988 14.89 -7.71 -31.25
N ALA A 989 14.44 -8.94 -31.03
CA ALA A 989 13.49 -9.27 -29.97
C ALA A 989 14.24 -9.45 -28.64
N LEU A 990 13.59 -9.11 -27.53
CA LEU A 990 14.08 -9.29 -26.17
C LEU A 990 12.94 -9.77 -25.27
N THR A 991 13.24 -10.69 -24.37
CA THR A 991 12.31 -11.08 -23.31
C THR A 991 12.46 -10.13 -22.12
N VAL A 992 11.37 -9.47 -21.75
CA VAL A 992 11.26 -8.60 -20.57
C VAL A 992 10.06 -9.07 -19.76
N ASP A 993 10.28 -9.33 -18.47
CA ASP A 993 9.24 -9.82 -17.53
C ASP A 993 8.45 -11.03 -18.05
N GLY A 994 9.16 -11.97 -18.70
CA GLY A 994 8.57 -13.18 -19.28
C GLY A 994 7.86 -12.99 -20.63
N HIS A 995 7.77 -11.76 -21.14
CA HIS A 995 7.14 -11.44 -22.42
C HIS A 995 8.16 -11.05 -23.49
N GLU A 996 7.99 -11.57 -24.71
CA GLU A 996 8.82 -11.15 -25.85
C GLU A 996 8.34 -9.80 -26.37
N GLN A 997 9.27 -8.88 -26.60
CA GLN A 997 9.03 -7.56 -27.20
C GLN A 997 10.06 -7.31 -28.30
N TYR A 998 9.77 -6.43 -29.24
CA TYR A 998 10.68 -6.13 -30.35
C TYR A 998 11.12 -4.67 -30.37
N PHE A 999 12.40 -4.45 -30.64
CA PHE A 999 12.99 -3.12 -30.74
C PHE A 999 13.52 -2.89 -32.16
N GLY A 1000 13.03 -1.84 -32.82
CA GLY A 1000 13.35 -1.53 -34.20
C GLY A 1000 14.82 -1.16 -34.43
N THR A 1001 15.17 -0.81 -35.68
CA THR A 1001 16.55 -0.44 -36.07
C THR A 1001 17.05 0.83 -35.39
N ASN A 1002 16.14 1.74 -35.01
CA ASN A 1002 16.45 2.90 -34.18
C ASN A 1002 16.35 2.60 -32.67
N GLY A 1003 15.91 1.41 -32.27
CA GLY A 1003 15.73 0.98 -30.88
C GLY A 1003 14.36 1.28 -30.27
N VAL A 1004 13.44 1.89 -31.04
CA VAL A 1004 12.08 2.14 -30.54
C VAL A 1004 11.34 0.81 -30.40
N GLN A 1005 10.67 0.62 -29.26
CA GLN A 1005 9.82 -0.53 -29.00
C GLN A 1005 8.65 -0.58 -30.00
N ALA A 1006 8.43 -1.74 -30.60
CA ALA A 1006 7.29 -2.00 -31.46
C ALA A 1006 6.00 -2.06 -30.63
N LYS A 1007 5.04 -1.19 -30.92
CA LYS A 1007 3.69 -1.20 -30.35
C LYS A 1007 2.64 -1.04 -31.44
N ALA A 1008 1.53 -1.73 -31.30
CA ALA A 1008 0.41 -1.75 -32.25
C ALA A 1008 0.84 -2.02 -33.70
N VAL A 1009 1.86 -2.86 -33.90
CA VAL A 1009 2.51 -3.05 -35.20
C VAL A 1009 2.78 -4.52 -35.48
N LEU A 1010 2.64 -4.87 -36.75
CA LEU A 1010 3.02 -6.17 -37.29
C LEU A 1010 4.45 -6.10 -37.80
N ILE A 1011 5.32 -6.94 -37.25
CA ILE A 1011 6.70 -7.10 -37.68
C ILE A 1011 6.80 -8.37 -38.53
N ARG A 1012 7.31 -8.22 -39.76
CA ARG A 1012 7.59 -9.35 -40.64
C ARG A 1012 9.06 -9.73 -40.57
N THR A 1013 9.33 -11.00 -40.32
CA THR A 1013 10.67 -11.59 -40.34
C THR A 1013 11.06 -11.98 -41.77
N ASP A 1014 12.36 -12.23 -41.98
CA ASP A 1014 12.93 -12.52 -43.30
C ASP A 1014 12.36 -13.80 -43.96
N ASP A 1015 11.77 -14.70 -43.16
CA ASP A 1015 11.06 -15.91 -43.60
C ASP A 1015 9.58 -15.68 -43.94
N ASN A 1016 9.14 -14.42 -44.02
CA ASN A 1016 7.76 -13.98 -44.30
C ASN A 1016 6.74 -14.41 -43.23
N GLN A 1017 7.21 -14.77 -42.03
CA GLN A 1017 6.36 -14.85 -40.85
C GLN A 1017 6.04 -13.45 -40.33
N ALA A 1018 4.89 -13.30 -39.71
CA ALA A 1018 4.40 -12.04 -39.18
C ALA A 1018 4.08 -12.22 -37.70
N ARG A 1019 4.50 -11.26 -36.88
CA ARG A 1019 4.23 -11.22 -35.45
C ARG A 1019 3.62 -9.87 -35.09
N TYR A 1020 2.65 -9.87 -34.20
CA TYR A 1020 1.99 -8.64 -33.75
C TYR A 1020 2.37 -8.30 -32.32
N TYR A 1021 2.77 -7.05 -32.10
CA TYR A 1021 3.09 -6.51 -30.79
C TYR A 1021 1.99 -5.55 -30.35
N GLU A 1022 1.37 -5.81 -29.20
CA GLU A 1022 0.14 -5.13 -28.79
C GLU A 1022 0.33 -3.66 -28.42
N ALA A 1023 -0.75 -2.87 -28.49
CA ALA A 1023 -0.72 -1.42 -28.37
C ALA A 1023 -0.29 -0.93 -26.97
N ASN A 1024 -0.73 -1.61 -25.91
CA ASN A 1024 -0.53 -1.13 -24.54
C ASN A 1024 0.89 -1.43 -24.05
N SER A 1025 1.27 -2.71 -24.04
CA SER A 1025 2.53 -3.19 -23.46
C SER A 1025 3.68 -3.26 -24.46
N GLY A 1026 3.38 -3.47 -25.76
CA GLY A 1026 4.37 -3.87 -26.76
C GLY A 1026 4.78 -5.35 -26.68
N ASN A 1027 4.02 -6.17 -25.96
CA ASN A 1027 4.25 -7.61 -25.85
C ASN A 1027 3.78 -8.34 -27.12
N LEU A 1028 4.50 -9.41 -27.48
CA LEU A 1028 4.11 -10.34 -28.53
C LEU A 1028 2.82 -11.05 -28.15
N VAL A 1029 1.80 -10.91 -28.99
CA VAL A 1029 0.52 -11.61 -28.82
C VAL A 1029 0.68 -13.09 -29.15
N LYS A 1030 0.14 -13.98 -28.30
CA LYS A 1030 0.16 -15.43 -28.46
C LYS A 1030 -1.21 -16.03 -28.16
N GLN A 1031 -1.62 -17.04 -28.94
CA GLN A 1031 -2.88 -17.79 -28.77
C GLN A 1031 -4.13 -16.91 -28.68
N GLN A 1032 -4.16 -15.82 -29.42
CA GLN A 1032 -5.21 -14.81 -29.32
C GLN A 1032 -5.54 -14.23 -30.70
N PHE A 1033 -6.78 -13.76 -30.83
CA PHE A 1033 -7.23 -13.00 -31.98
C PHE A 1033 -6.80 -11.54 -31.88
N ILE A 1034 -6.45 -10.96 -33.02
CA ILE A 1034 -6.08 -9.55 -33.15
C ILE A 1034 -7.03 -8.93 -34.18
N LEU A 1035 -7.59 -7.77 -33.88
CA LEU A 1035 -8.30 -6.96 -34.87
C LEU A 1035 -7.33 -5.90 -35.38
N ASP A 1036 -6.99 -5.95 -36.66
CA ASP A 1036 -6.09 -4.96 -37.25
C ASP A 1036 -6.78 -3.61 -37.51
N THR A 1037 -6.02 -2.63 -37.98
CA THR A 1037 -6.50 -1.27 -38.22
C THR A 1037 -7.52 -1.16 -39.35
N ASP A 1038 -7.55 -2.14 -40.25
CA ASP A 1038 -8.47 -2.19 -41.40
C ASP A 1038 -9.73 -3.02 -41.08
N GLY A 1039 -9.84 -3.54 -39.85
CA GLY A 1039 -11.00 -4.28 -39.35
C GLY A 1039 -10.96 -5.78 -39.67
N HIS A 1040 -9.81 -6.31 -40.09
CA HIS A 1040 -9.61 -7.72 -40.34
C HIS A 1040 -9.16 -8.46 -39.07
N TRP A 1041 -9.72 -9.65 -38.86
CA TRP A 1041 -9.30 -10.52 -37.77
C TRP A 1041 -8.05 -11.30 -38.16
N LEU A 1042 -7.04 -11.31 -37.32
CA LEU A 1042 -5.84 -12.13 -37.40
C LEU A 1042 -5.83 -13.09 -36.21
N TYR A 1043 -5.02 -14.15 -36.26
CA TYR A 1043 -4.80 -15.02 -35.11
C TYR A 1043 -3.32 -15.36 -34.95
N ALA A 1044 -2.80 -15.18 -33.74
CA ALA A 1044 -1.43 -15.55 -33.38
C ALA A 1044 -1.43 -16.94 -32.73
N ASP A 1045 -0.52 -17.81 -33.16
CA ASP A 1045 -0.39 -19.17 -32.60
C ASP A 1045 0.35 -19.19 -31.24
N ALA A 1046 0.73 -20.38 -30.77
CA ALA A 1046 1.46 -20.55 -29.51
C ALA A 1046 2.88 -19.98 -29.53
N ALA A 1047 3.50 -19.86 -30.71
CA ALA A 1047 4.79 -19.19 -30.89
C ALA A 1047 4.63 -17.67 -31.06
N GLY A 1048 3.42 -17.19 -31.36
CA GLY A 1048 3.09 -15.80 -31.64
C GLY A 1048 3.15 -15.46 -33.13
N ASP A 1049 3.33 -16.47 -33.99
CA ASP A 1049 3.33 -16.29 -35.44
C ASP A 1049 1.87 -16.20 -35.92
N LEU A 1050 1.60 -15.24 -36.81
CA LEU A 1050 0.29 -15.09 -37.42
C LEU A 1050 0.04 -16.22 -38.42
N VAL A 1051 -1.08 -16.90 -38.23
CA VAL A 1051 -1.42 -18.10 -38.99
C VAL A 1051 -1.88 -17.76 -40.41
N ARG A 1052 -1.76 -18.75 -41.31
CA ARG A 1052 -2.29 -18.76 -42.67
C ARG A 1052 -2.95 -20.11 -42.94
N GLY A 1053 -3.92 -20.13 -43.85
CA GLY A 1053 -4.67 -21.31 -44.21
C GLY A 1053 -5.64 -21.76 -43.12
N GLN A 1054 -6.02 -23.03 -43.18
CA GLN A 1054 -6.99 -23.63 -42.26
C GLN A 1054 -6.36 -24.01 -40.92
N ILE A 1055 -6.94 -23.55 -39.82
CA ILE A 1055 -6.51 -23.88 -38.45
C ILE A 1055 -7.72 -24.19 -37.57
N THR A 1056 -7.52 -24.98 -36.51
CA THR A 1056 -8.53 -25.19 -35.46
C THR A 1056 -8.17 -24.39 -34.22
N VAL A 1057 -9.09 -23.54 -33.76
CA VAL A 1057 -8.96 -22.75 -32.52
C VAL A 1057 -10.14 -23.12 -31.62
N GLY A 1058 -9.86 -23.75 -30.48
CA GLY A 1058 -10.92 -24.33 -29.65
C GLY A 1058 -11.66 -25.46 -30.37
N GLN A 1059 -12.98 -25.31 -30.57
CA GLN A 1059 -13.81 -26.25 -31.32
C GLN A 1059 -14.04 -25.84 -32.78
N ASP A 1060 -13.64 -24.62 -33.15
CA ASP A 1060 -13.94 -24.04 -34.46
C ASP A 1060 -12.79 -24.27 -35.44
N THR A 1061 -13.14 -24.66 -36.67
CA THR A 1061 -12.21 -24.65 -37.80
C THR A 1061 -12.34 -23.32 -38.53
N LEU A 1062 -11.25 -22.58 -38.67
CA LEU A 1062 -11.18 -21.23 -39.24
C LEU A 1062 -10.21 -21.22 -40.42
N TYR A 1063 -10.29 -20.19 -41.28
CA TYR A 1063 -9.35 -20.00 -42.38
C TYR A 1063 -8.82 -18.58 -42.42
N PHE A 1064 -7.51 -18.44 -42.64
CA PHE A 1064 -6.82 -17.16 -42.77
C PHE A 1064 -6.15 -17.07 -44.16
N ASP A 1065 -6.27 -15.94 -44.84
CA ASP A 1065 -5.70 -15.73 -46.18
C ASP A 1065 -4.17 -15.54 -46.16
N ASP A 1066 -3.56 -15.32 -47.33
CA ASP A 1066 -2.10 -15.12 -47.45
C ASP A 1066 -1.61 -13.82 -46.76
N ASN A 1067 -2.53 -12.88 -46.50
CA ASN A 1067 -2.28 -11.65 -45.75
C ASN A 1067 -2.53 -11.83 -44.24
N ASN A 1068 -2.83 -13.05 -43.78
CA ASN A 1068 -3.15 -13.42 -42.40
C ASN A 1068 -4.57 -13.04 -41.94
N HIS A 1069 -5.46 -12.59 -42.83
CA HIS A 1069 -6.82 -12.18 -42.49
C HIS A 1069 -7.80 -13.36 -42.44
N GLN A 1070 -8.64 -13.40 -41.41
CA GLN A 1070 -9.70 -14.38 -41.27
C GLN A 1070 -10.74 -14.20 -42.37
N VAL A 1071 -11.03 -15.28 -43.08
CA VAL A 1071 -12.11 -15.33 -44.06
C VAL A 1071 -13.46 -15.44 -43.32
N LYS A 1072 -14.38 -14.52 -43.61
CA LYS A 1072 -15.75 -14.48 -43.07
C LYS A 1072 -16.73 -14.17 -44.19
N ASP A 1073 -17.89 -14.84 -44.16
CA ASP A 1073 -18.96 -14.70 -45.16
C ASP A 1073 -18.48 -14.95 -46.60
N ASP A 1074 -17.57 -15.89 -46.78
CA ASP A 1074 -16.98 -16.16 -48.09
C ASP A 1074 -16.59 -17.63 -48.26
N PHE A 1075 -16.41 -18.01 -49.53
CA PHE A 1075 -16.01 -19.33 -49.94
C PHE A 1075 -14.49 -19.45 -50.05
N VAL A 1076 -13.95 -20.55 -49.54
CA VAL A 1076 -12.56 -20.94 -49.76
C VAL A 1076 -12.51 -22.13 -50.70
N TYR A 1077 -11.70 -22.02 -51.74
CA TYR A 1077 -11.53 -23.05 -52.76
C TYR A 1077 -10.18 -23.74 -52.54
N ASP A 1078 -10.20 -25.02 -52.19
CA ASP A 1078 -8.99 -25.81 -51.99
C ASP A 1078 -9.02 -27.12 -52.80
N THR A 1079 -8.02 -27.98 -52.61
CA THR A 1079 -7.96 -29.27 -53.32
C THR A 1079 -9.00 -30.29 -52.87
N ASN A 1080 -9.66 -30.06 -51.73
CA ASN A 1080 -10.60 -30.96 -51.08
C ASN A 1080 -12.06 -30.58 -51.36
N GLY A 1081 -12.32 -29.33 -51.77
CA GLY A 1081 -13.64 -28.87 -52.19
C GLY A 1081 -13.78 -27.37 -52.09
N VAL A 1082 -15.05 -26.93 -52.06
CA VAL A 1082 -15.41 -25.54 -51.74
C VAL A 1082 -15.94 -25.53 -50.32
N HIS A 1083 -15.34 -24.73 -49.46
CA HIS A 1083 -15.68 -24.57 -48.05
C HIS A 1083 -16.30 -23.18 -47.85
N TYR A 1084 -17.08 -22.98 -46.81
CA TYR A 1084 -17.67 -21.67 -46.50
C TYR A 1084 -17.55 -21.36 -45.01
N PHE A 1085 -17.19 -20.11 -44.71
CA PHE A 1085 -16.91 -19.64 -43.37
C PHE A 1085 -17.95 -18.63 -42.94
N ASN A 1086 -18.57 -18.87 -41.78
CA ASN A 1086 -19.68 -18.08 -41.26
C ASN A 1086 -19.35 -16.58 -41.15
N GLY A 1087 -20.24 -15.70 -41.61
CA GLY A 1087 -20.02 -14.25 -41.55
C GLY A 1087 -19.91 -13.62 -40.16
N THR A 1088 -20.49 -14.26 -39.14
CA THR A 1088 -20.43 -13.79 -37.76
C THR A 1088 -19.20 -14.36 -37.04
N THR A 1089 -19.07 -15.69 -37.01
CA THR A 1089 -18.05 -16.38 -36.21
C THR A 1089 -16.76 -16.66 -36.97
N GLY A 1090 -16.81 -16.72 -38.31
CA GLY A 1090 -15.71 -17.19 -39.14
C GLY A 1090 -15.44 -18.69 -39.05
N ALA A 1091 -16.34 -19.45 -38.40
CA ALA A 1091 -16.26 -20.90 -38.33
C ALA A 1091 -16.71 -21.56 -39.64
N GLU A 1092 -16.01 -22.63 -40.02
CA GLU A 1092 -16.35 -23.49 -41.15
C GLU A 1092 -17.73 -24.13 -40.94
N ILE A 1093 -18.62 -24.00 -41.93
CA ILE A 1093 -19.94 -24.63 -41.88
C ILE A 1093 -19.83 -26.12 -42.20
N LYS A 1094 -20.32 -26.98 -41.29
CA LYS A 1094 -20.36 -28.44 -41.43
C LYS A 1094 -21.75 -28.97 -41.11
N GLN A 1095 -22.25 -29.90 -41.93
CA GLN A 1095 -23.59 -30.51 -41.80
C GLN A 1095 -24.73 -29.48 -41.66
N ASP A 1096 -24.56 -28.28 -42.22
CA ASP A 1096 -25.50 -27.20 -42.07
C ASP A 1096 -25.57 -26.34 -43.34
N TYR A 1097 -26.60 -25.51 -43.37
CA TYR A 1097 -26.85 -24.57 -44.44
C TYR A 1097 -26.08 -23.27 -44.25
N ALA A 1098 -25.61 -22.69 -45.35
CA ALA A 1098 -25.19 -21.30 -45.39
C ALA A 1098 -26.09 -20.48 -46.31
N PHE A 1099 -26.34 -19.24 -45.94
CA PHE A 1099 -27.03 -18.27 -46.78
C PHE A 1099 -26.06 -17.15 -47.15
N HIS A 1100 -25.78 -17.03 -48.45
CA HIS A 1100 -24.85 -16.04 -48.97
C HIS A 1100 -25.40 -15.50 -50.31
N ASP A 1101 -25.34 -14.18 -50.51
CA ASP A 1101 -25.81 -13.51 -51.73
C ASP A 1101 -27.22 -13.92 -52.21
N GLY A 1102 -28.16 -14.04 -51.27
CA GLY A 1102 -29.55 -14.37 -51.58
C GLY A 1102 -29.81 -15.84 -51.89
N LYS A 1103 -28.81 -16.70 -51.72
CA LYS A 1103 -28.82 -18.12 -52.12
C LYS A 1103 -28.48 -19.02 -50.94
N TRP A 1104 -29.04 -20.23 -50.95
CA TRP A 1104 -28.80 -21.25 -49.94
C TRP A 1104 -27.81 -22.29 -50.45
N TYR A 1105 -26.86 -22.67 -49.61
CA TYR A 1105 -25.84 -23.69 -49.85
C TYR A 1105 -25.88 -24.69 -48.70
N TYR A 1106 -25.35 -25.89 -48.90
CA TYR A 1106 -25.23 -26.89 -47.83
C TYR A 1106 -23.85 -27.54 -47.86
N PHE A 1107 -23.33 -27.86 -46.69
CA PHE A 1107 -21.99 -28.40 -46.51
C PHE A 1107 -22.06 -29.75 -45.81
N ASP A 1108 -21.26 -30.71 -46.27
CA ASP A 1108 -21.23 -32.05 -45.71
C ASP A 1108 -20.52 -32.12 -44.34
N ASP A 1109 -20.32 -33.34 -43.83
CA ASP A 1109 -19.64 -33.61 -42.56
C ASP A 1109 -18.17 -33.20 -42.55
N LEU A 1110 -17.56 -33.06 -43.72
CA LEU A 1110 -16.20 -32.59 -43.91
C LEU A 1110 -16.14 -31.10 -44.29
N GLY A 1111 -17.28 -30.39 -44.29
CA GLY A 1111 -17.35 -28.96 -44.58
C GLY A 1111 -17.33 -28.61 -46.07
N ARG A 1112 -17.52 -29.59 -46.96
CA ARG A 1112 -17.47 -29.38 -48.41
C ARG A 1112 -18.87 -29.08 -48.95
N MET A 1113 -18.96 -28.10 -49.84
CA MET A 1113 -20.20 -27.72 -50.52
C MET A 1113 -20.72 -28.89 -51.35
N VAL A 1114 -21.96 -29.32 -51.05
CA VAL A 1114 -22.60 -30.42 -51.78
C VAL A 1114 -23.24 -29.92 -53.08
N THR A 1115 -23.29 -30.80 -54.07
CA THR A 1115 -24.04 -30.59 -55.32
C THR A 1115 -24.95 -31.80 -55.59
N GLY A 1116 -25.92 -31.64 -56.49
CA GLY A 1116 -26.86 -32.69 -56.87
C GLY A 1116 -27.97 -32.96 -55.83
N LEU A 1117 -28.61 -34.13 -55.96
CA LEU A 1117 -29.68 -34.56 -55.05
C LEU A 1117 -29.10 -35.08 -53.74
N GLN A 1118 -29.51 -34.47 -52.62
CA GLN A 1118 -29.04 -34.77 -51.28
C GLN A 1118 -30.20 -35.11 -50.36
N ARG A 1119 -29.95 -35.94 -49.34
CA ARG A 1119 -30.92 -36.26 -48.31
C ARG A 1119 -30.45 -35.69 -46.97
N ILE A 1120 -31.10 -34.63 -46.51
CA ILE A 1120 -30.70 -33.84 -45.33
C ILE A 1120 -31.86 -33.89 -44.33
N ASN A 1121 -31.59 -34.32 -43.10
CA ASN A 1121 -32.60 -34.49 -42.03
C ASN A 1121 -33.85 -35.29 -42.47
N GLY A 1122 -33.65 -36.29 -43.34
CA GLY A 1122 -34.70 -37.19 -43.83
C GLY A 1122 -35.41 -36.72 -45.10
N GLU A 1123 -35.21 -35.48 -45.52
CA GLU A 1123 -35.89 -34.87 -46.67
C GLU A 1123 -34.96 -34.72 -47.89
N TYR A 1124 -35.51 -34.78 -49.10
CA TYR A 1124 -34.75 -34.54 -50.32
C TYR A 1124 -34.56 -33.04 -50.58
N ARG A 1125 -33.36 -32.68 -51.02
CA ARG A 1125 -32.93 -31.33 -51.39
C ARG A 1125 -32.06 -31.44 -52.64
N TYR A 1126 -32.06 -30.43 -53.50
CA TYR A 1126 -31.19 -30.42 -54.68
C TYR A 1126 -30.37 -29.15 -54.72
N PHE A 1127 -29.08 -29.29 -55.00
CA PHE A 1127 -28.14 -28.19 -55.17
C PHE A 1127 -27.57 -28.24 -56.60
N ASP A 1128 -27.51 -27.10 -57.29
CA ASP A 1128 -27.00 -27.05 -58.66
C ASP A 1128 -25.47 -27.25 -58.74
N ALA A 1129 -24.90 -27.14 -59.95
CA ALA A 1129 -23.45 -27.30 -60.15
C ALA A 1129 -22.60 -26.22 -59.44
N ASN A 1130 -23.21 -25.11 -59.03
CA ASN A 1130 -22.59 -24.05 -58.25
C ASN A 1130 -22.93 -24.17 -56.76
N GLY A 1131 -23.58 -25.26 -56.33
CA GLY A 1131 -23.98 -25.53 -54.94
C GLY A 1131 -25.23 -24.78 -54.47
N VAL A 1132 -25.97 -24.13 -55.36
CA VAL A 1132 -27.15 -23.33 -54.99
C VAL A 1132 -28.37 -24.25 -54.84
N GLN A 1133 -29.06 -24.16 -53.71
CA GLN A 1133 -30.28 -24.91 -53.43
C GLN A 1133 -31.39 -24.51 -54.41
N LEU A 1134 -31.96 -25.49 -55.09
CA LEU A 1134 -33.15 -25.31 -55.90
C LEU A 1134 -34.39 -25.16 -55.01
N LYS A 1135 -35.03 -23.99 -55.06
CA LYS A 1135 -36.34 -23.71 -54.46
C LYS A 1135 -37.35 -23.43 -55.57
N GLY A 1136 -38.27 -24.38 -55.79
CA GLY A 1136 -39.19 -24.37 -56.94
C GLY A 1136 -38.59 -25.04 -58.18
N GLY A 1137 -39.40 -25.82 -58.90
CA GLY A 1137 -39.01 -26.51 -60.13
C GLY A 1137 -38.89 -28.04 -59.98
N THR A 1138 -38.44 -28.71 -61.04
CA THR A 1138 -38.31 -30.17 -61.10
C THR A 1138 -36.91 -30.59 -61.52
N VAL A 1139 -36.39 -31.66 -60.91
CA VAL A 1139 -35.12 -32.29 -61.29
C VAL A 1139 -35.32 -33.78 -61.42
N THR A 1140 -34.80 -34.33 -62.51
CA THR A 1140 -34.67 -35.78 -62.70
C THR A 1140 -33.26 -36.19 -62.29
N ASP A 1141 -33.14 -37.04 -61.27
CA ASP A 1141 -31.87 -37.61 -60.84
C ASP A 1141 -31.29 -38.47 -61.99
N PRO A 1142 -30.10 -38.12 -62.51
CA PRO A 1142 -29.51 -38.83 -63.65
C PRO A 1142 -29.09 -40.27 -63.35
N LEU A 1143 -28.94 -40.65 -62.07
CA LEU A 1143 -28.58 -42.00 -61.64
C LEU A 1143 -29.81 -42.90 -61.46
N THR A 1144 -30.87 -42.37 -60.87
CA THR A 1144 -32.08 -43.15 -60.53
C THR A 1144 -33.21 -42.97 -61.54
N HIS A 1145 -33.09 -41.99 -62.45
CA HIS A 1145 -34.12 -41.51 -63.38
C HIS A 1145 -35.42 -41.03 -62.71
N GLN A 1146 -35.40 -40.85 -61.39
CA GLN A 1146 -36.55 -40.38 -60.62
C GLN A 1146 -36.67 -38.86 -60.70
N THR A 1147 -37.89 -38.35 -60.88
CA THR A 1147 -38.16 -36.90 -60.93
C THR A 1147 -38.70 -36.40 -59.60
N TYR A 1148 -38.06 -35.40 -59.05
CA TYR A 1148 -38.43 -34.71 -57.82
C TYR A 1148 -38.93 -33.30 -58.16
N THR A 1149 -40.02 -32.88 -57.51
CA THR A 1149 -40.48 -31.48 -57.53
C THR A 1149 -40.13 -30.83 -56.21
N PHE A 1150 -39.49 -29.67 -56.25
CA PHE A 1150 -39.03 -28.96 -55.05
C PHE A 1150 -39.95 -27.81 -54.71
N ASP A 1151 -40.33 -27.70 -53.43
CA ASP A 1151 -41.18 -26.63 -52.94
C ASP A 1151 -40.51 -25.25 -53.10
N ALA A 1152 -41.30 -24.24 -53.48
CA ALA A 1152 -40.80 -22.90 -53.81
C ALA A 1152 -40.33 -22.11 -52.58
N GLN A 1153 -40.75 -22.48 -51.36
CA GLN A 1153 -40.39 -21.76 -50.13
C GLN A 1153 -39.30 -22.50 -49.33
N THR A 1154 -39.50 -23.80 -49.14
CA THR A 1154 -38.67 -24.66 -48.30
C THR A 1154 -37.58 -25.39 -49.08
N GLY A 1155 -37.77 -25.59 -50.39
CA GLY A 1155 -36.87 -26.38 -51.22
C GLY A 1155 -36.92 -27.88 -50.94
N VAL A 1156 -37.98 -28.38 -50.28
CA VAL A 1156 -38.20 -29.80 -50.01
C VAL A 1156 -38.63 -30.52 -51.28
N GLY A 1157 -37.90 -31.56 -51.67
CA GLY A 1157 -38.17 -32.40 -52.83
C GLY A 1157 -39.18 -33.49 -52.52
N THR A 1158 -40.25 -33.56 -53.30
CA THR A 1158 -41.20 -34.69 -53.29
C THR A 1158 -41.03 -35.49 -54.57
N LEU A 1159 -40.93 -36.82 -54.45
CA LEU A 1159 -40.88 -37.72 -55.59
C LEU A 1159 -42.22 -37.66 -56.35
N VAL A 1160 -42.14 -37.42 -57.65
CA VAL A 1160 -43.29 -37.42 -58.56
C VAL A 1160 -43.11 -38.64 -59.48
N THR A 1161 -43.57 -39.81 -59.03
CA THR A 1161 -43.58 -41.06 -59.85
C THR A 1161 -44.19 -40.80 -61.23
N PHE A 1162 -43.66 -41.35 -62.33
CA PHE A 1162 -43.19 -42.72 -62.55
C PHE A 1162 -41.72 -42.85 -62.89
#